data_AF-A0A8H3F5Y6-F1
#
_entry.id   AF-A0A8H3F5Y6-F1
#
_cell.length_a   1.000
_cell.length_b   1.000
_cell.length_c   1.000
_cell.angle_alpha   90.00
_cell.angle_beta   90.00
_cell.angle_gamma   90.00
#
_symmetry.space_group_name_H-M   'P 1'
#
loop_
_entity.id
_entity.type
_entity.pdbx_description
1 polymer ?
#
loop_
_entity_poly.entity_id
_entity_poly.type
_entity_poly.pdbx_seq_one_letter_code
_entity_poly.pdbx_strand_id
1 'polypeptide(L)'
;MASTATVTSQYRTLGGWIGSLYNEDRLDKDSDDRRWTNWRRFLGLKCSSDKRLHSLSSWEAQIADLLYDWYHGLYLGEKDQIFSSNLLRRKNDMCRGRHAQPNLLSMAGSSYQRAMVDLFMNEFSTRRQNTSSKALRVGQYLTLSYRNTATKLASIQQAAFNMVKCRDLDRVAALDQPLLLAPSIESCSWLSRDSGKESQPKYLWHVRDQKMIPLSGQDCPPFTCISHTWGRLRDKAKPLINIKNLPWKVPQLKIGSYVVTELPEILSRVPWRTDYIWIDLFCIPQEDKYKWQEERDEEVMRQTSIFGRCSYCVAWLNDIHVPWSQLQRDLCWLSARYLQMSTSDATLQADANDCQSRLSQIQHTTMEFIINPRALSLEETYALWFSSTWTVQETFLCPNMIVVNRDFQPLHDLNGHLLPLNTMIALISTVSNDFDNSDNVPCNLEDLHRWLHMTSLETLLYPTREGIMAMGCNRRSRDTRAQALMCVVDTRDWYKPAQPEPTALIRGAYPHAFVQELAQKVGAPFYYFVSSEVEDLDSFLKDPIYGTMMPFTVPLSGYLTQHCLRTKELLVSSHPAVSSWTIEQDGKVSIKRVGILASMDSKKRVYVANKVENGSFTFVGLGHDPVDDINILDLFEHLAKINYEGSYYYFVSLFLNEFTTHYGLLLQGRNDASKAKSGPTQLVRTGLVMIVTEQMNLNFPSEKGVDWIVL
;
A
#
# COMPACT_ATOMS: atom_id res chain seq x y z
N MET A 1 -4.44 13.36 -21.43
CA MET A 1 -3.15 13.94 -21.01
C MET A 1 -3.29 14.90 -19.81
N ALA A 2 -4.26 14.70 -18.90
CA ALA A 2 -4.54 15.65 -17.81
C ALA A 2 -4.20 15.14 -16.38
N SER A 3 -3.52 14.00 -16.18
CA SER A 3 -3.31 13.43 -14.82
C SER A 3 -1.86 13.37 -14.32
N THR A 4 -0.85 13.67 -15.14
CA THR A 4 0.56 13.60 -14.70
C THR A 4 1.09 14.89 -14.06
N ALA A 5 0.49 16.05 -14.37
CA ALA A 5 0.97 17.35 -13.90
C ALA A 5 0.70 17.61 -12.40
N THR A 6 -0.37 17.05 -11.83
CA THR A 6 -0.74 17.23 -10.42
C THR A 6 0.20 16.47 -9.48
N VAL A 7 0.58 15.24 -9.83
CA VAL A 7 1.49 14.41 -9.03
C VAL A 7 2.90 15.00 -8.96
N THR A 8 3.37 15.66 -10.03
CA THR A 8 4.73 16.21 -10.11
C THR A 8 5.00 17.41 -9.20
N SER A 9 3.98 18.04 -8.61
CA SER A 9 4.21 19.17 -7.68
C SER A 9 4.42 18.74 -6.22
N GLN A 10 4.07 17.48 -5.88
CA GLN A 10 3.91 17.05 -4.48
C GLN A 10 5.19 16.51 -3.82
N TYR A 11 6.22 16.14 -4.61
CA TYR A 11 7.40 15.44 -4.07
C TYR A 11 8.67 16.28 -4.20
N ARG A 12 8.66 17.44 -3.55
CA ARG A 12 9.89 18.21 -3.34
C ARG A 12 10.75 17.50 -2.28
N THR A 13 12.07 17.48 -2.51
CA THR A 13 13.01 16.99 -1.50
C THR A 13 13.27 18.06 -0.44
N LEU A 14 13.63 17.67 0.78
CA LEU A 14 13.97 18.60 1.86
C LEU A 14 15.14 19.51 1.48
N GLY A 15 16.16 18.97 0.80
CA GLY A 15 17.26 19.76 0.26
C GLY A 15 16.81 20.78 -0.79
N GLY A 16 15.86 20.41 -1.65
CA GLY A 16 15.24 21.32 -2.61
C GLY A 16 14.43 22.43 -1.93
N TRP A 17 13.67 22.09 -0.89
CA TRP A 17 12.96 23.07 -0.05
C TRP A 17 13.93 24.04 0.61
N ILE A 18 14.99 23.55 1.26
CA ILE A 18 15.98 24.40 1.90
C ILE A 18 16.68 25.28 0.89
N GLY A 19 17.11 24.74 -0.25
CA GLY A 19 17.73 25.53 -1.32
C GLY A 19 16.86 26.72 -1.75
N SER A 20 15.54 26.51 -1.86
CA SER A 20 14.59 27.56 -2.20
C SER A 20 14.48 28.68 -1.15
N LEU A 21 14.81 28.41 0.12
CA LEU A 21 14.80 29.43 1.17
C LEU A 21 16.03 30.35 1.15
N TYR A 22 17.14 29.90 0.53
CA TYR A 22 18.42 30.61 0.54
C TYR A 22 18.86 31.13 -0.84
N ASN A 23 17.97 31.08 -1.85
CA ASN A 23 18.21 31.57 -3.23
C ASN A 23 19.48 31.00 -3.88
N GLU A 24 19.77 29.71 -3.67
CA GLU A 24 21.03 29.07 -4.11
C GLU A 24 20.97 28.42 -5.50
N ASP A 25 20.16 28.97 -6.42
CA ASP A 25 19.97 28.41 -7.77
C ASP A 25 21.24 28.43 -8.66
N ARG A 26 22.39 28.90 -8.15
CA ARG A 26 23.60 29.22 -8.94
C ARG A 26 24.89 28.48 -8.56
N LEU A 27 24.89 27.55 -7.60
CA LEU A 27 26.10 26.80 -7.25
C LEU A 27 26.12 25.43 -7.94
N ASP A 28 27.03 25.31 -8.92
CA ASP A 28 26.98 24.35 -10.03
C ASP A 28 27.59 22.96 -9.75
N LYS A 29 27.75 22.55 -8.48
CA LYS A 29 28.33 21.25 -8.14
C LYS A 29 27.59 20.55 -7.01
N ASP A 30 27.07 19.36 -7.30
CA ASP A 30 26.55 18.37 -6.34
C ASP A 30 27.71 17.78 -5.54
N SER A 31 28.23 18.56 -4.59
CA SER A 31 29.23 18.09 -3.63
C SER A 31 28.55 17.61 -2.35
N ASP A 32 29.17 16.63 -1.69
CA ASP A 32 28.76 16.23 -0.34
C ASP A 32 28.71 17.42 0.63
N ASP A 33 29.58 18.42 0.43
CA ASP A 33 29.56 19.67 1.19
C ASP A 33 28.21 20.39 1.12
N ARG A 34 27.55 20.39 -0.03
CA ARG A 34 26.23 21.02 -0.20
C ARG A 34 25.14 20.26 0.56
N ARG A 35 25.16 18.92 0.53
CA ARG A 35 24.21 18.09 1.30
C ARG A 35 24.31 18.40 2.79
N TRP A 36 25.53 18.41 3.31
CA TRP A 36 25.79 18.74 4.72
C TRP A 36 25.48 20.19 5.06
N THR A 37 25.68 21.13 4.14
CA THR A 37 25.30 22.54 4.33
C THR A 37 23.78 22.69 4.44
N ASN A 38 23.02 22.05 3.55
CA ASN A 38 21.56 22.03 3.62
C ASN A 38 21.07 21.34 4.89
N TRP A 39 21.67 20.22 5.27
CA TRP A 39 21.36 19.55 6.54
C TRP A 39 21.60 20.44 7.76
N ARG A 40 22.74 21.16 7.83
CA ARG A 40 23.01 22.08 8.95
C ARG A 40 22.00 23.22 9.01
N ARG A 41 21.58 23.75 7.86
CA ARG A 41 20.51 24.75 7.80
C ARG A 41 19.19 24.20 8.30
N PHE A 42 18.81 23.00 7.85
CA PHE A 42 17.65 22.29 8.35
C PHE A 42 17.68 22.14 9.88
N LEU A 43 18.79 21.65 10.42
CA LEU A 43 18.98 21.53 11.87
C LEU A 43 18.83 22.88 12.57
N GLY A 44 19.40 23.95 11.99
CA GLY A 44 19.23 25.32 12.50
C GLY A 44 17.76 25.73 12.59
N LEU A 45 16.96 25.47 11.56
CA LEU A 45 15.52 25.75 11.53
C LEU A 45 14.75 24.91 12.56
N LYS A 46 15.10 23.62 12.69
CA LYS A 46 14.44 22.70 13.63
C LYS A 46 14.71 23.09 15.08
N CYS A 47 15.98 23.39 15.41
CA CYS A 47 16.37 23.82 16.75
C CYS A 47 15.77 25.17 17.15
N SER A 48 15.55 26.09 16.19
CA SER A 48 14.92 27.39 16.47
C SER A 48 13.39 27.37 16.42
N SER A 49 12.76 26.22 16.14
CA SER A 49 11.31 26.10 15.88
C SER A 49 10.83 27.13 14.84
N ASP A 50 11.60 27.28 13.76
CA ASP A 50 11.34 28.28 12.73
C ASP A 50 9.99 28.05 12.05
N LYS A 51 9.15 29.09 11.97
CA LYS A 51 7.81 29.04 11.36
C LYS A 51 7.83 28.59 9.90
N ARG A 52 8.96 28.71 9.20
CA ARG A 52 9.10 28.22 7.82
C ARG A 52 8.86 26.71 7.72
N LEU A 53 9.10 25.94 8.78
CA LEU A 53 8.79 24.51 8.81
C LEU A 53 7.30 24.20 8.61
N HIS A 54 6.40 25.16 8.91
CA HIS A 54 4.96 25.00 8.64
C HIS A 54 4.61 25.01 7.14
N SER A 55 5.56 25.36 6.26
CA SER A 55 5.39 25.26 4.81
C SER A 55 5.63 23.85 4.26
N LEU A 56 6.15 22.94 5.09
CA LEU A 56 6.26 21.53 4.73
C LEU A 56 4.86 20.91 4.69
N SER A 57 4.62 20.05 3.72
CA SER A 57 3.48 19.14 3.78
C SER A 57 3.57 18.27 5.04
N SER A 58 2.44 17.71 5.50
CA SER A 58 2.42 16.80 6.65
C SER A 58 3.39 15.63 6.47
N TRP A 59 3.57 15.18 5.23
CA TRP A 59 4.48 14.09 4.89
C TRP A 59 5.95 14.51 4.91
N GLU A 60 6.30 15.63 4.29
CA GLU A 60 7.66 16.17 4.36
C GLU A 60 8.07 16.48 5.82
N ALA A 61 7.14 16.98 6.64
CA ALA A 61 7.38 17.22 8.06
C ALA A 61 7.69 15.92 8.82
N GLN A 62 6.96 14.83 8.55
CA GLN A 62 7.26 13.53 9.16
C GLN A 62 8.63 12.99 8.74
N ILE A 63 8.99 13.12 7.46
CA ILE A 63 10.31 12.68 6.96
C ILE A 63 11.43 13.53 7.55
N ALA A 64 11.20 14.83 7.72
CA ALA A 64 12.10 15.74 8.41
C ALA A 64 12.32 15.34 9.88
N ASP A 65 11.25 15.01 10.60
CA ASP A 65 11.31 14.51 11.98
C ASP A 65 12.05 13.17 12.05
N LEU A 66 11.75 12.26 11.14
CA LEU A 66 12.39 10.96 11.07
C LEU A 66 13.92 11.07 10.89
N LEU A 67 14.37 11.92 9.97
CA LEU A 67 15.81 12.16 9.74
C LEU A 67 16.47 12.88 10.93
N TYR A 68 15.74 13.77 11.60
CA TYR A 68 16.20 14.44 12.81
C TYR A 68 16.42 13.43 13.95
N ASP A 69 15.41 12.59 14.20
CA ASP A 69 15.46 11.56 15.23
C ASP A 69 16.56 10.53 14.96
N TRP A 70 16.72 10.12 13.70
CA TRP A 70 17.82 9.26 13.28
C TRP A 70 19.19 9.91 13.55
N TYR A 71 19.38 11.17 13.14
CA TYR A 71 20.65 11.88 13.30
C TYR A 71 21.04 12.06 14.78
N HIS A 72 20.05 12.32 15.64
CA HIS A 72 20.26 12.47 17.08
C HIS A 72 20.22 11.14 17.85
N GLY A 73 19.88 10.03 17.19
CA GLY A 73 19.73 8.72 17.84
C GLY A 73 18.54 8.64 18.80
N LEU A 74 17.52 9.49 18.62
CA LEU A 74 16.37 9.58 19.55
C LEU A 74 15.43 8.37 19.49
N TYR A 75 15.53 7.56 18.42
CA TYR A 75 14.82 6.29 18.32
C TYR A 75 15.43 5.20 19.24
N LEU A 76 16.61 5.45 19.83
CA LEU A 76 17.20 4.65 20.88
C LEU A 76 16.89 5.32 22.23
N GLY A 77 16.45 4.54 23.23
CA GLY A 77 16.20 5.08 24.58
C GLY A 77 17.40 5.85 25.14
N GLU A 78 17.19 6.76 26.10
CA GLU A 78 18.20 7.74 26.58
C GLU A 78 19.61 7.15 26.86
N LYS A 79 19.69 5.90 27.33
CA LYS A 79 20.96 5.21 27.63
C LYS A 79 21.78 4.83 26.38
N ASP A 80 21.15 4.73 25.22
CA ASP A 80 21.76 4.25 23.96
C ASP A 80 21.98 5.35 22.92
N GLN A 81 21.50 6.58 23.19
CA GLN A 81 21.73 7.77 22.34
C GLN A 81 23.23 8.05 22.10
N ILE A 82 24.10 7.54 22.97
CA ILE A 82 25.56 7.74 22.92
C ILE A 82 26.18 6.97 21.73
N PHE A 83 25.60 5.87 21.25
CA PHE A 83 26.22 5.08 20.17
C PHE A 83 26.06 5.75 18.80
N SER A 84 24.84 6.06 18.38
CA SER A 84 24.55 6.66 17.07
C SER A 84 25.13 8.07 16.95
N SER A 85 25.03 8.87 18.01
CA SER A 85 25.57 10.23 18.01
C SER A 85 27.10 10.23 17.92
N ASN A 86 27.80 9.27 18.53
CA ASN A 86 29.26 9.14 18.40
C ASN A 86 29.67 8.61 17.02
N LEU A 87 28.92 7.67 16.43
CA LEU A 87 29.18 7.16 15.08
C LEU A 87 29.08 8.27 14.02
N LEU A 88 28.07 9.15 14.14
CA LEU A 88 27.84 10.27 13.23
C LEU A 88 28.75 11.47 13.52
N ARG A 89 28.99 11.83 14.80
CA ARG A 89 29.90 12.94 15.18
C ARG A 89 31.34 12.66 14.78
N ARG A 90 31.86 11.45 15.08
CA ARG A 90 33.21 11.04 14.64
C ARG A 90 33.39 11.17 13.13
N LYS A 91 32.31 11.15 12.34
CA LYS A 91 32.35 11.24 10.87
C LYS A 91 32.14 12.62 10.31
N ASN A 92 31.28 13.44 10.90
CA ASN A 92 31.26 14.88 10.59
C ASN A 92 32.66 15.49 10.82
N ASP A 93 33.39 14.98 11.82
CA ASP A 93 34.79 15.35 12.07
C ASP A 93 35.76 14.77 11.02
N MET A 94 35.56 13.54 10.52
CA MET A 94 36.38 12.96 9.44
C MET A 94 36.13 13.58 8.06
N CYS A 95 34.90 13.96 7.71
CA CYS A 95 34.59 14.65 6.46
C CYS A 95 35.24 16.06 6.36
N ARG A 96 35.70 16.62 7.49
CA ARG A 96 36.51 17.85 7.49
C ARG A 96 37.96 17.61 7.04
N GLY A 97 38.43 16.36 7.01
CA GLY A 97 39.74 15.96 6.48
C GLY A 97 39.68 15.72 4.97
N ARG A 98 40.49 16.43 4.18
CA ARG A 98 40.41 16.46 2.69
C ARG A 98 40.66 15.13 1.95
N HIS A 99 40.93 14.00 2.61
CA HIS A 99 41.52 12.84 1.92
C HIS A 99 40.96 11.43 2.21
N ALA A 100 39.80 11.30 2.86
CA ALA A 100 39.12 10.00 2.87
C ALA A 100 37.61 10.20 2.90
N GLN A 101 36.92 9.85 1.80
CA GLN A 101 35.49 9.63 1.83
C GLN A 101 35.26 8.19 2.34
N PRO A 102 34.78 7.98 3.57
CA PRO A 102 34.35 6.65 3.97
C PRO A 102 33.11 6.31 3.14
N ASN A 103 33.04 5.09 2.61
CA ASN A 103 31.83 4.58 2.01
C ASN A 103 30.71 4.58 3.08
N LEU A 104 29.78 5.55 3.03
CA LEU A 104 28.66 5.63 3.99
C LEU A 104 27.87 4.31 4.06
N LEU A 105 27.85 3.54 2.95
CA LEU A 105 27.18 2.25 2.86
C LEU A 105 27.91 1.12 3.62
N SER A 106 29.24 1.19 3.76
CA SER A 106 29.98 0.20 4.56
C SER A 106 29.77 0.35 6.06
N MET A 107 29.03 1.38 6.48
CA MET A 107 28.75 1.69 7.87
C MET A 107 27.38 1.27 8.36
N ALA A 108 26.51 0.83 7.44
CA ALA A 108 25.18 0.41 7.81
C ALA A 108 25.25 -0.94 8.50
N GLY A 109 25.60 -0.92 9.79
CA GLY A 109 25.52 -2.07 10.70
C GLY A 109 24.07 -2.51 10.94
N SER A 110 23.08 -1.87 10.31
CA SER A 110 21.75 -2.43 10.17
C SER A 110 21.04 -2.02 8.87
N SER A 111 20.02 -2.78 8.47
CA SER A 111 19.13 -2.46 7.35
C SER A 111 18.42 -1.12 7.53
N TYR A 112 18.03 -0.79 8.77
CA TYR A 112 17.47 0.52 9.12
C TYR A 112 18.48 1.66 8.89
N GLN A 113 19.72 1.52 9.38
CA GLN A 113 20.77 2.53 9.16
C GLN A 113 21.02 2.75 7.67
N ARG A 114 21.04 1.67 6.86
CA ARG A 114 21.21 1.76 5.41
C ARG A 114 20.10 2.60 4.78
N ALA A 115 18.85 2.28 5.10
CA ALA A 115 17.70 2.98 4.54
C ALA A 115 17.65 4.47 4.94
N MET A 116 18.05 4.81 6.17
CA MET A 116 18.14 6.19 6.63
C MET A 116 19.24 6.98 5.93
N VAL A 117 20.40 6.35 5.70
CA VAL A 117 21.48 6.94 4.89
C VAL A 117 21.00 7.17 3.46
N ASP A 118 20.40 6.17 2.83
CA ASP A 118 19.89 6.27 1.46
C ASP A 118 18.84 7.38 1.32
N LEU A 119 17.92 7.47 2.29
CA LEU A 119 16.94 8.54 2.38
C LEU A 119 17.61 9.92 2.51
N PHE A 120 18.54 10.07 3.46
CA PHE A 120 19.27 11.33 3.66
C PHE A 120 19.99 11.76 2.37
N MET A 121 20.72 10.83 1.74
CA MET A 121 21.46 11.09 0.52
C MET A 121 20.52 11.52 -0.60
N ASN A 122 19.35 10.91 -0.72
CA ASN A 122 18.37 11.30 -1.72
C ASN A 122 17.70 12.66 -1.41
N GLU A 123 17.29 12.91 -0.16
CA GLU A 123 16.59 14.14 0.25
C GLU A 123 17.47 15.40 0.09
N PHE A 124 18.76 15.28 0.36
CA PHE A 124 19.68 16.40 0.33
C PHE A 124 20.52 16.47 -0.96
N SER A 125 20.33 15.54 -1.90
CA SER A 125 20.95 15.58 -3.22
C SER A 125 20.41 16.72 -4.08
N THR A 126 21.31 17.37 -4.83
CA THR A 126 20.99 18.56 -5.62
C THR A 126 20.76 18.27 -7.10
N ARG A 127 20.87 17.01 -7.52
CA ARG A 127 20.88 16.56 -8.93
C ARG A 127 19.61 16.83 -9.75
N ARG A 128 18.58 17.51 -9.24
CA ARG A 128 17.22 17.39 -9.80
C ARG A 128 16.53 18.66 -10.27
N GLN A 129 17.15 19.83 -10.19
CA GLN A 129 16.46 21.08 -10.60
C GLN A 129 16.67 21.46 -12.08
N ASN A 130 17.78 21.05 -12.72
CA ASN A 130 18.10 21.43 -14.11
C ASN A 130 17.98 20.27 -15.14
N THR A 131 17.33 19.17 -14.78
CA THR A 131 17.28 17.98 -15.64
C THR A 131 15.98 17.92 -16.46
N SER A 132 15.98 17.12 -17.52
CA SER A 132 14.79 16.91 -18.35
C SER A 132 13.58 16.49 -17.52
N SER A 133 12.35 16.75 -18.00
CA SER A 133 11.11 16.32 -17.32
C SER A 133 11.09 14.83 -16.96
N LYS A 134 11.79 14.00 -17.73
CA LYS A 134 12.04 12.58 -17.47
C LYS A 134 12.83 12.37 -16.16
N ALA A 135 14.02 12.97 -16.05
CA ALA A 135 14.89 12.83 -14.89
C ALA A 135 14.28 13.42 -13.60
N LEU A 136 13.50 14.50 -13.72
CA LEU A 136 12.75 15.04 -12.58
C LEU A 136 11.74 14.03 -12.03
N ARG A 137 10.92 13.42 -12.90
CA ARG A 137 9.96 12.38 -12.52
C ARG A 137 10.68 11.21 -11.86
N VAL A 138 11.75 10.70 -12.48
CA VAL A 138 12.57 9.63 -11.91
C VAL A 138 12.99 9.95 -10.49
N GLY A 139 13.43 11.19 -10.30
CA GLY A 139 13.88 11.65 -9.00
C GLY A 139 12.79 11.67 -7.94
N GLN A 140 11.62 12.22 -8.26
CA GLN A 140 10.48 12.29 -7.35
C GLN A 140 10.06 10.91 -6.87
N TYR A 141 10.03 9.94 -7.78
CA TYR A 141 9.71 8.58 -7.45
C TYR A 141 10.75 7.89 -6.57
N LEU A 142 12.03 8.01 -6.91
CA LEU A 142 13.10 7.47 -6.06
C LEU A 142 12.97 8.05 -4.64
N THR A 143 12.65 9.34 -4.54
CA THR A 143 12.36 9.99 -3.26
C THR A 143 11.21 9.32 -2.52
N LEU A 144 10.08 9.10 -3.18
CA LEU A 144 8.95 8.37 -2.58
C LEU A 144 9.34 6.96 -2.12
N SER A 145 10.08 6.21 -2.94
CA SER A 145 10.54 4.86 -2.62
C SER A 145 11.47 4.84 -1.39
N TYR A 146 12.43 5.77 -1.32
CA TYR A 146 13.32 5.91 -0.16
C TYR A 146 12.54 6.34 1.08
N ARG A 147 11.60 7.29 0.98
CA ARG A 147 10.73 7.70 2.09
C ARG A 147 9.94 6.54 2.66
N ASN A 148 9.25 5.77 1.81
CA ASN A 148 8.44 4.64 2.23
C ASN A 148 9.31 3.53 2.85
N THR A 149 10.47 3.22 2.26
CA THR A 149 11.39 2.20 2.78
C THR A 149 11.96 2.59 4.14
N ALA A 150 12.44 3.83 4.28
CA ALA A 150 12.99 4.36 5.52
C ALA A 150 11.93 4.43 6.62
N THR A 151 10.74 4.96 6.32
CA THR A 151 9.62 5.01 7.26
C THR A 151 9.22 3.61 7.73
N LYS A 152 9.09 2.66 6.80
CA LYS A 152 8.81 1.25 7.11
C LYS A 152 9.83 0.69 8.09
N LEU A 153 11.12 0.77 7.75
CA LEU A 153 12.19 0.23 8.59
C LEU A 153 12.35 0.97 9.92
N ALA A 154 12.08 2.27 9.96
CA ALA A 154 12.08 3.04 11.20
C ALA A 154 10.99 2.60 12.17
N SER A 155 9.77 2.42 11.67
CA SER A 155 8.64 1.94 12.49
C SER A 155 8.92 0.56 13.07
N ILE A 156 9.46 -0.37 12.26
CA ILE A 156 9.87 -1.70 12.71
C ILE A 156 11.00 -1.59 13.75
N GLN A 157 12.04 -0.80 13.46
CA GLN A 157 13.21 -0.65 14.34
C GLN A 157 12.81 -0.11 15.72
N GLN A 158 11.91 0.87 15.76
CA GLN A 158 11.40 1.46 17.00
C GLN A 158 10.59 0.44 17.80
N ALA A 159 9.62 -0.23 17.15
CA ALA A 159 8.82 -1.28 17.79
C ALA A 159 9.72 -2.40 18.32
N ALA A 160 10.67 -2.86 17.51
CA ALA A 160 11.53 -3.98 17.87
C ALA A 160 12.46 -3.66 19.03
N PHE A 161 13.05 -2.47 19.03
CA PHE A 161 13.88 -1.99 20.13
C PHE A 161 13.10 -1.93 21.45
N ASN A 162 11.88 -1.39 21.41
CA ASN A 162 11.04 -1.28 22.60
C ASN A 162 10.65 -2.67 23.13
N MET A 163 10.15 -3.55 22.26
CA MET A 163 9.67 -4.88 22.67
C MET A 163 10.76 -5.74 23.29
N VAL A 164 11.91 -5.82 22.63
CA VAL A 164 13.01 -6.71 23.05
C VAL A 164 13.58 -6.32 24.41
N LYS A 165 13.58 -5.02 24.73
CA LYS A 165 14.07 -4.52 26.02
C LYS A 165 13.11 -4.73 27.19
N CYS A 166 11.85 -5.08 26.93
CA CYS A 166 10.93 -5.35 28.01
C CYS A 166 11.27 -6.69 28.68
N ARG A 167 11.61 -6.63 29.97
CA ARG A 167 11.95 -7.83 30.78
C ARG A 167 10.74 -8.54 31.32
N ASP A 168 9.63 -7.82 31.49
CA ASP A 168 8.40 -8.34 32.07
C ASP A 168 7.37 -8.57 30.96
N LEU A 169 7.25 -9.83 30.53
CA LEU A 169 6.37 -10.24 29.43
C LEU A 169 4.89 -10.25 29.84
N ASP A 170 4.58 -10.16 31.14
CA ASP A 170 3.21 -10.14 31.66
C ASP A 170 2.77 -8.74 32.11
N ARG A 171 3.67 -7.75 32.05
CA ARG A 171 3.34 -6.36 32.40
C ARG A 171 2.43 -5.74 31.36
N VAL A 172 1.21 -5.44 31.77
CA VAL A 172 0.35 -4.48 31.06
C VAL A 172 0.77 -3.09 31.51
N ALA A 173 1.49 -2.36 30.66
CA ALA A 173 1.84 -0.97 30.93
C ALA A 173 0.57 -0.11 30.96
N ALA A 174 0.51 0.84 31.90
CA ALA A 174 -0.53 1.87 31.89
C ALA A 174 -0.36 2.76 30.66
N LEU A 175 -1.47 3.21 30.07
CA LEU A 175 -1.53 4.03 28.84
C LEU A 175 -1.05 5.49 29.03
N ASP A 176 -0.20 5.75 30.02
CA ASP A 176 0.14 7.10 30.49
C ASP A 176 1.15 7.83 29.58
N GLN A 177 1.74 7.16 28.59
CA GLN A 177 2.73 7.78 27.70
C GLN A 177 2.08 8.64 26.60
N PRO A 178 2.68 9.79 26.25
CA PRO A 178 2.26 10.57 25.09
C PRO A 178 2.37 9.73 23.81
N LEU A 179 1.29 9.67 23.06
CA LEU A 179 1.21 8.92 21.80
C LEU A 179 2.02 9.62 20.72
N LEU A 180 3.32 9.33 20.66
CA LEU A 180 4.09 9.56 19.44
C LEU A 180 3.64 8.49 18.45
N LEU A 181 2.84 8.91 17.45
CA LEU A 181 2.50 8.02 16.35
C LEU A 181 3.79 7.63 15.64
N ALA A 182 3.97 6.33 15.41
CA ALA A 182 5.09 5.85 14.62
C ALA A 182 5.06 6.50 13.22
N PRO A 183 6.21 6.62 12.56
CA PRO A 183 6.27 7.00 11.16
C PRO A 183 5.27 6.17 10.34
N SER A 184 4.45 6.85 9.54
CA SER A 184 3.38 6.25 8.75
C SER A 184 3.84 6.09 7.32
N ILE A 185 3.41 5.08 6.57
CA ILE A 185 3.69 5.08 5.12
C ILE A 185 2.81 6.15 4.46
N GLU A 186 3.26 6.72 3.34
CA GLU A 186 2.43 7.66 2.59
C GLU A 186 1.17 7.00 2.07
N SER A 187 0.02 7.51 2.51
CA SER A 187 -1.30 7.07 2.07
C SER A 187 -1.62 7.60 0.67
N CYS A 188 -1.89 6.70 -0.27
CA CYS A 188 -2.49 6.97 -1.58
C CYS A 188 -1.96 8.24 -2.29
N SER A 189 -0.68 8.22 -2.65
CA SER A 189 0.07 9.31 -3.30
C SER A 189 -0.56 9.87 -4.59
N TRP A 190 -1.52 9.17 -5.17
CA TRP A 190 -2.27 9.57 -6.36
C TRP A 190 -3.52 10.40 -6.07
N LEU A 191 -3.93 10.54 -4.82
CA LEU A 191 -5.11 11.32 -4.44
C LEU A 191 -4.75 12.80 -4.26
N SER A 192 -5.58 13.68 -4.82
CA SER A 192 -5.51 15.10 -4.47
C SER A 192 -5.96 15.27 -3.01
N ARG A 193 -5.08 15.86 -2.19
CA ARG A 193 -5.45 16.27 -0.82
C ARG A 193 -6.10 17.63 -0.89
N ASP A 194 -7.36 17.67 -1.30
CA ASP A 194 -8.12 18.92 -1.37
C ASP A 194 -8.29 19.49 0.04
N SER A 195 -7.71 20.66 0.28
CA SER A 195 -7.78 21.37 1.57
C SER A 195 -9.02 22.24 1.73
N GLY A 196 -9.86 22.31 0.69
CA GLY A 196 -11.07 23.14 0.65
C GLY A 196 -12.07 22.84 1.76
N LYS A 197 -12.99 23.78 2.01
CA LYS A 197 -14.07 23.59 3.00
C LYS A 197 -15.05 22.49 2.59
N GLU A 198 -15.24 22.27 1.30
CA GLU A 198 -16.13 21.24 0.76
C GLU A 198 -15.66 19.80 1.05
N SER A 199 -14.40 19.63 1.46
CA SER A 199 -13.80 18.33 1.81
C SER A 199 -13.78 18.05 3.34
N GLN A 200 -14.34 18.94 4.16
CA GLN A 200 -14.47 18.72 5.61
C GLN A 200 -15.69 17.83 5.92
N PRO A 201 -15.65 17.04 7.02
CA PRO A 201 -16.83 16.31 7.47
C PRO A 201 -17.99 17.27 7.71
N LYS A 202 -19.23 16.88 7.38
CA LYS A 202 -20.42 17.68 7.73
C LYS A 202 -20.72 17.60 9.22
N TYR A 203 -20.41 16.46 9.84
CA TYR A 203 -20.81 16.14 11.19
C TYR A 203 -19.66 15.50 11.97
N LEU A 204 -19.53 15.86 13.25
CA LEU A 204 -18.65 15.18 14.21
C LEU A 204 -19.43 14.86 15.48
N TRP A 205 -19.04 13.79 16.16
CA TRP A 205 -19.55 13.44 17.48
C TRP A 205 -18.67 14.04 18.57
N HIS A 206 -19.22 14.93 19.40
CA HIS A 206 -18.52 15.48 20.56
C HIS A 206 -18.66 14.54 21.75
N VAL A 207 -17.52 14.00 22.21
CA VAL A 207 -17.46 12.85 23.12
C VAL A 207 -18.00 13.19 24.51
N ARG A 208 -17.57 14.32 25.10
CA ARG A 208 -17.95 14.69 26.47
C ARG A 208 -19.45 15.02 26.58
N ASP A 209 -19.92 15.86 25.67
CA ASP A 209 -21.33 16.26 25.59
C ASP A 209 -22.26 15.17 25.03
N GLN A 210 -21.71 14.08 24.48
CA GLN A 210 -22.45 13.00 23.82
C GLN A 210 -23.49 13.53 22.83
N LYS A 211 -23.04 14.35 21.86
CA LYS A 211 -23.92 14.97 20.86
C LYS A 211 -23.25 15.12 19.50
N MET A 212 -24.04 15.10 18.44
CA MET A 212 -23.58 15.43 17.10
C MET A 212 -23.44 16.95 16.94
N ILE A 213 -22.35 17.38 16.30
CA ILE A 213 -22.01 18.77 15.99
C ILE A 213 -21.94 18.94 14.47
N PRO A 214 -22.79 19.79 13.87
CA PRO A 214 -22.67 20.18 12.48
C PRO A 214 -21.53 21.20 12.29
N LEU A 215 -20.75 21.05 11.22
CA LEU A 215 -19.57 21.89 10.97
C LEU A 215 -19.82 23.03 9.96
N SER A 216 -21.05 23.31 9.56
CA SER A 216 -21.46 24.27 8.50
C SER A 216 -20.61 25.57 8.39
N GLY A 217 -19.50 25.51 7.66
CA GLY A 217 -18.58 26.63 7.38
C GLY A 217 -17.55 26.98 8.46
N GLN A 218 -17.55 26.28 9.60
CA GLN A 218 -16.60 26.45 10.70
C GLN A 218 -15.26 25.76 10.41
N ASP A 219 -14.21 26.13 11.14
CA ASP A 219 -12.96 25.38 11.09
C ASP A 219 -13.17 23.99 11.69
N CYS A 220 -12.79 22.94 10.94
CA CYS A 220 -12.89 21.57 11.42
C CYS A 220 -11.90 21.36 12.57
N PRO A 221 -12.37 21.03 13.79
CA PRO A 221 -11.47 20.74 14.91
C PRO A 221 -10.70 19.44 14.65
N PRO A 222 -9.56 19.20 15.35
CA PRO A 222 -8.92 17.90 15.38
C PRO A 222 -9.90 16.80 15.82
N PHE A 223 -9.92 15.68 15.10
CA PHE A 223 -10.87 14.59 15.36
C PHE A 223 -10.24 13.21 15.14
N THR A 224 -10.82 12.19 15.77
CA THR A 224 -10.46 10.77 15.57
C THR A 224 -11.47 10.08 14.67
N CYS A 225 -11.02 9.37 13.64
CA CYS A 225 -11.88 8.45 12.89
C CYS A 225 -11.97 7.08 13.58
N ILE A 226 -13.15 6.48 13.58
CA ILE A 226 -13.35 5.07 13.98
C ILE A 226 -13.82 4.26 12.76
N SER A 227 -12.94 3.40 12.27
CA SER A 227 -13.18 2.38 11.27
C SER A 227 -13.77 1.13 11.95
N HIS A 228 -14.95 0.68 11.52
CA HIS A 228 -15.60 -0.50 12.09
C HIS A 228 -16.62 -1.14 11.12
N THR A 229 -17.26 -2.26 11.51
CA THR A 229 -18.10 -3.06 10.60
C THR A 229 -19.57 -3.25 11.03
N TRP A 230 -20.22 -2.18 11.51
CA TRP A 230 -21.64 -2.25 11.90
C TRP A 230 -22.56 -2.72 10.76
N GLY A 231 -22.22 -2.34 9.52
CA GLY A 231 -23.00 -2.64 8.33
C GLY A 231 -23.36 -4.11 8.32
N ARG A 232 -22.39 -5.00 8.53
CA ARG A 232 -22.53 -6.48 8.53
C ARG A 232 -23.30 -7.06 9.71
N LEU A 233 -23.31 -6.32 10.80
CA LEU A 233 -23.95 -6.70 12.06
C LEU A 233 -25.37 -6.16 12.16
N ARG A 234 -25.83 -5.27 11.25
CA ARG A 234 -27.21 -4.76 11.23
C ARG A 234 -28.21 -5.90 11.19
N ASP A 235 -29.13 -5.89 12.14
CA ASP A 235 -30.30 -6.74 12.23
C ASP A 235 -31.47 -6.06 11.48
N LYS A 236 -31.77 -6.56 10.28
CA LYS A 236 -32.82 -6.00 9.42
C LYS A 236 -34.23 -6.25 9.95
N ALA A 237 -34.41 -7.22 10.85
CA ALA A 237 -35.72 -7.52 11.44
C ALA A 237 -36.11 -6.50 12.52
N LYS A 238 -35.13 -5.75 13.03
CA LYS A 238 -35.35 -4.75 14.09
C LYS A 238 -35.50 -3.34 13.52
N PRO A 239 -36.40 -2.52 14.10
CA PRO A 239 -36.55 -1.14 13.67
C PRO A 239 -35.31 -0.31 14.02
N LEU A 240 -35.09 0.78 13.27
CA LEU A 240 -34.09 1.78 13.63
C LEU A 240 -34.44 2.44 14.97
N ILE A 241 -33.43 2.77 15.75
CA ILE A 241 -33.54 3.31 17.11
C ILE A 241 -33.06 4.75 17.18
N ASN A 242 -33.59 5.52 18.14
CA ASN A 242 -33.11 6.87 18.42
C ASN A 242 -31.91 6.80 19.37
N ILE A 243 -30.87 7.57 19.08
CA ILE A 243 -29.78 7.87 20.01
C ILE A 243 -29.97 9.31 20.48
N LYS A 244 -29.79 9.55 21.78
CA LYS A 244 -29.92 10.89 22.35
C LYS A 244 -28.97 11.85 21.62
N ASN A 245 -29.47 13.04 21.29
CA ASN A 245 -28.72 14.08 20.57
C ASN A 245 -28.24 13.71 19.15
N LEU A 246 -28.86 12.70 18.53
CA LEU A 246 -28.68 12.37 17.12
C LEU A 246 -29.98 12.66 16.34
N PRO A 247 -29.95 13.40 15.22
CA PRO A 247 -31.17 13.83 14.53
C PRO A 247 -31.80 12.77 13.62
N TRP A 248 -31.10 11.67 13.37
CA TRP A 248 -31.59 10.50 12.63
C TRP A 248 -31.53 9.24 13.48
N LYS A 249 -32.28 8.23 13.05
CA LYS A 249 -32.25 6.90 13.66
C LYS A 249 -31.06 6.09 13.17
N VAL A 250 -30.57 5.18 14.00
CA VAL A 250 -29.47 4.26 13.68
C VAL A 250 -29.95 2.81 13.73
N PRO A 251 -29.30 1.89 12.99
CA PRO A 251 -29.65 0.48 12.99
C PRO A 251 -29.33 -0.20 14.31
N GLN A 252 -30.13 -1.22 14.64
CA GLN A 252 -29.79 -2.18 15.68
C GLN A 252 -28.91 -3.29 15.10
N LEU A 253 -28.07 -3.87 15.96
CA LEU A 253 -27.17 -4.96 15.60
C LEU A 253 -27.72 -6.31 16.08
N LYS A 254 -27.20 -7.39 15.47
CA LYS A 254 -27.52 -8.78 15.83
C LYS A 254 -27.08 -9.10 17.26
N ILE A 255 -27.75 -10.09 17.86
CA ILE A 255 -27.42 -10.62 19.19
C ILE A 255 -25.95 -11.07 19.22
N GLY A 256 -25.23 -10.75 20.30
CA GLY A 256 -23.80 -11.00 20.47
C GLY A 256 -22.90 -9.80 20.10
N SER A 257 -23.39 -8.85 19.30
CA SER A 257 -22.69 -7.60 18.99
C SER A 257 -22.75 -6.60 20.15
N TYR A 258 -22.07 -5.44 20.01
CA TYR A 258 -22.21 -4.33 20.96
C TYR A 258 -23.59 -3.68 20.88
N VAL A 259 -24.01 -3.06 21.99
CA VAL A 259 -25.31 -2.39 22.10
C VAL A 259 -25.17 -0.94 21.65
N VAL A 260 -25.80 -0.58 20.53
CA VAL A 260 -25.64 0.76 19.92
C VAL A 260 -26.11 1.89 20.84
N THR A 261 -27.11 1.66 21.70
CA THR A 261 -27.58 2.67 22.68
C THR A 261 -26.57 2.98 23.78
N GLU A 262 -25.63 2.06 24.05
CA GLU A 262 -24.57 2.24 25.05
C GLU A 262 -23.31 2.89 24.45
N LEU A 263 -23.21 2.94 23.11
CA LEU A 263 -22.04 3.45 22.42
C LEU A 263 -21.66 4.89 22.81
N PRO A 264 -22.59 5.86 22.97
CA PRO A 264 -22.28 7.19 23.50
C PRO A 264 -21.51 7.17 24.82
N GLU A 265 -21.92 6.30 25.76
CA GLU A 265 -21.30 6.16 27.07
C GLU A 265 -19.94 5.45 26.97
N ILE A 266 -19.85 4.39 26.15
CA ILE A 266 -18.58 3.71 25.87
C ILE A 266 -17.56 4.71 25.32
N LEU A 267 -17.92 5.45 24.27
CA LEU A 267 -17.04 6.46 23.68
C LEU A 267 -16.65 7.54 24.69
N SER A 268 -17.52 7.94 25.61
CA SER A 268 -17.20 8.94 26.63
C SER A 268 -16.17 8.49 27.68
N ARG A 269 -15.96 7.17 27.84
CA ARG A 269 -15.02 6.59 28.80
C ARG A 269 -13.63 6.34 28.20
N VAL A 270 -13.52 6.33 26.88
CA VAL A 270 -12.23 6.12 26.20
C VAL A 270 -11.39 7.40 26.31
N PRO A 271 -10.11 7.31 26.71
CA PRO A 271 -9.23 8.48 26.87
C PRO A 271 -8.73 8.99 25.51
N TRP A 272 -9.62 9.62 24.74
CA TRP A 272 -9.28 10.16 23.42
C TRP A 272 -8.29 11.33 23.51
N ARG A 273 -7.48 11.48 22.46
CA ARG A 273 -6.63 12.67 22.24
C ARG A 273 -7.38 13.84 21.62
N THR A 274 -8.60 13.60 21.15
CA THR A 274 -9.46 14.59 20.51
C THR A 274 -10.84 14.55 21.18
N ASP A 275 -11.49 15.70 21.29
CA ASP A 275 -12.85 15.79 21.85
C ASP A 275 -13.94 15.40 20.83
N TYR A 276 -13.54 15.23 19.56
CA TYR A 276 -14.40 14.97 18.44
C TYR A 276 -14.05 13.64 17.76
N ILE A 277 -15.08 12.88 17.40
CA ILE A 277 -14.97 11.61 16.69
C ILE A 277 -15.78 11.69 15.41
N TRP A 278 -15.23 11.13 14.34
CA TRP A 278 -16.01 10.74 13.17
C TRP A 278 -16.20 9.22 13.18
N ILE A 279 -17.45 8.79 13.26
CA ILE A 279 -17.85 7.39 13.14
C ILE A 279 -19.07 7.36 12.23
N ASP A 280 -19.00 6.58 11.16
CA ASP A 280 -20.00 6.55 10.10
C ASP A 280 -21.44 6.32 10.63
N LEU A 281 -21.60 5.48 11.66
CA LEU A 281 -22.87 5.19 12.31
C LEU A 281 -23.55 6.45 12.89
N PHE A 282 -22.79 7.43 13.39
CA PHE A 282 -23.30 8.67 13.98
C PHE A 282 -23.12 9.90 13.09
N CYS A 283 -22.22 9.85 12.12
CA CYS A 283 -21.86 11.01 11.28
C CYS A 283 -22.44 10.91 9.86
N ILE A 284 -22.97 9.75 9.47
CA ILE A 284 -23.71 9.56 8.23
C ILE A 284 -25.17 9.23 8.57
N PRO A 285 -26.16 9.89 7.96
CA PRO A 285 -27.56 9.51 8.09
C PRO A 285 -27.81 8.06 7.68
N GLN A 286 -28.44 7.28 8.57
CA GLN A 286 -28.68 5.84 8.38
C GLN A 286 -30.11 5.49 7.95
N GLU A 287 -31.01 6.48 7.88
CA GLU A 287 -32.39 6.29 7.45
C GLU A 287 -32.47 6.34 5.92
N ASP A 288 -33.07 5.32 5.30
CA ASP A 288 -33.27 5.22 3.84
C ASP A 288 -34.40 6.15 3.31
N LYS A 289 -34.61 7.30 3.97
CA LYS A 289 -35.64 8.28 3.58
C LYS A 289 -35.05 9.31 2.63
N TYR A 290 -35.81 9.67 1.59
CA TYR A 290 -35.49 10.75 0.65
C TYR A 290 -34.97 12.04 1.33
N LYS A 291 -35.40 12.32 2.57
CA LYS A 291 -34.96 13.48 3.36
C LYS A 291 -33.43 13.58 3.54
N TRP A 292 -32.72 12.47 3.71
CA TRP A 292 -31.30 12.47 4.10
C TRP A 292 -30.39 11.79 3.07
N GLN A 293 -30.94 11.43 1.91
CA GLN A 293 -30.21 10.67 0.89
C GLN A 293 -29.05 11.48 0.32
N GLU A 294 -29.30 12.76 0.00
CA GLU A 294 -28.28 13.67 -0.52
C GLU A 294 -27.15 13.88 0.49
N GLU A 295 -27.48 14.14 1.76
CA GLU A 295 -26.46 14.32 2.81
C GLU A 295 -25.65 13.05 3.05
N ARG A 296 -26.29 11.87 3.00
CA ARG A 296 -25.60 10.59 3.10
C ARG A 296 -24.62 10.41 1.94
N ASP A 297 -25.09 10.61 0.71
CA ASP A 297 -24.27 10.38 -0.48
C ASP A 297 -23.10 11.36 -0.52
N GLU A 298 -23.34 12.64 -0.22
CA GLU A 298 -22.26 13.61 -0.10
C GLU A 298 -21.23 13.23 0.98
N GLU A 299 -21.66 12.78 2.16
CA GLU A 299 -20.72 12.41 3.23
C GLU A 299 -19.93 11.13 2.89
N VAL A 300 -20.54 10.17 2.18
CA VAL A 300 -19.85 9.00 1.62
C VAL A 300 -18.78 9.44 0.62
N MET A 301 -19.09 10.41 -0.26
CA MET A 301 -18.13 10.95 -1.23
C MET A 301 -16.97 11.73 -0.56
N ARG A 302 -17.13 12.17 0.69
CA ARG A 302 -16.08 12.85 1.49
C ARG A 302 -15.20 11.91 2.30
N GLN A 303 -15.46 10.61 2.34
CA GLN A 303 -14.70 9.70 3.21
C GLN A 303 -13.17 9.77 2.98
N THR A 304 -12.71 9.88 1.73
CA THR A 304 -11.28 10.08 1.43
C THR A 304 -10.69 11.28 2.16
N SER A 305 -11.37 12.43 2.11
CA SER A 305 -10.86 13.64 2.75
C SER A 305 -11.05 13.62 4.27
N ILE A 306 -12.11 12.97 4.78
CA ILE A 306 -12.35 12.81 6.21
C ILE A 306 -11.24 11.97 6.85
N PHE A 307 -10.99 10.77 6.33
CA PHE A 307 -9.89 9.92 6.82
C PHE A 307 -8.53 10.55 6.55
N GLY A 308 -8.32 11.17 5.38
CA GLY A 308 -7.06 11.85 5.06
C GLY A 308 -6.74 13.10 5.91
N ARG A 309 -7.72 13.65 6.64
CA ARG A 309 -7.57 14.84 7.51
C ARG A 309 -7.71 14.54 9.01
N CYS A 310 -8.09 13.32 9.37
CA CYS A 310 -8.23 12.97 10.79
C CYS A 310 -6.87 13.06 11.50
N SER A 311 -6.90 13.38 12.79
CA SER A 311 -5.68 13.44 13.61
C SER A 311 -5.22 12.04 14.04
N TYR A 312 -6.19 11.15 14.24
CA TYR A 312 -5.99 9.76 14.61
C TYR A 312 -7.05 8.90 13.91
N CYS A 313 -6.72 7.65 13.64
CA CYS A 313 -7.69 6.67 13.16
C CYS A 313 -7.58 5.41 14.02
N VAL A 314 -8.73 4.80 14.31
CA VAL A 314 -8.83 3.57 15.08
C VAL A 314 -9.55 2.51 14.26
N ALA A 315 -8.97 1.31 14.17
CA ALA A 315 -9.67 0.11 13.71
C ALA A 315 -10.30 -0.57 14.92
N TRP A 316 -11.62 -0.50 15.05
CA TRP A 316 -12.36 -1.09 16.16
C TRP A 316 -12.83 -2.51 15.81
N LEU A 317 -12.12 -3.50 16.34
CA LEU A 317 -12.42 -4.92 16.19
C LEU A 317 -13.43 -5.32 17.26
N ASN A 318 -14.67 -4.93 17.02
CA ASN A 318 -15.77 -4.99 17.97
C ASN A 318 -16.27 -6.41 18.29
N ASP A 319 -15.74 -7.41 17.59
CA ASP A 319 -15.97 -8.85 17.76
C ASP A 319 -14.85 -9.57 18.53
N ILE A 320 -13.76 -8.87 18.90
CA ILE A 320 -12.67 -9.41 19.70
C ILE A 320 -12.87 -9.03 21.18
N HIS A 321 -13.00 -10.02 22.06
CA HIS A 321 -13.32 -9.84 23.50
C HIS A 321 -12.13 -10.11 24.42
N VAL A 322 -10.99 -10.46 23.85
CA VAL A 322 -9.79 -10.83 24.60
C VAL A 322 -8.73 -9.72 24.53
N PRO A 323 -7.86 -9.60 25.54
CA PRO A 323 -6.68 -8.74 25.48
C PRO A 323 -5.69 -9.20 24.41
N TRP A 324 -4.77 -8.33 24.01
CA TRP A 324 -3.77 -8.57 22.95
C TRP A 324 -2.54 -9.41 23.36
N SER A 325 -2.62 -10.16 24.44
CA SER A 325 -1.45 -10.77 25.09
C SER A 325 -0.66 -11.72 24.18
N GLN A 326 -1.33 -12.55 23.38
CA GLN A 326 -0.66 -13.50 22.49
C GLN A 326 -0.05 -12.76 21.29
N LEU A 327 -0.83 -11.90 20.62
CA LEU A 327 -0.32 -11.06 19.54
C LEU A 327 0.90 -10.22 19.98
N GLN A 328 0.89 -9.67 21.19
CA GLN A 328 2.03 -8.93 21.74
C GLN A 328 3.29 -9.79 21.88
N ARG A 329 3.15 -11.03 22.35
CA ARG A 329 4.26 -11.99 22.45
C ARG A 329 4.79 -12.38 21.07
N ASP A 330 3.90 -12.54 20.11
CA ASP A 330 4.25 -12.90 18.74
C ASP A 330 5.00 -11.77 18.03
N LEU A 331 4.53 -10.53 18.21
CA LEU A 331 5.24 -9.33 17.73
C LEU A 331 6.57 -9.14 18.45
N CYS A 332 6.69 -9.51 19.72
CA CYS A 332 7.94 -9.49 20.46
C CYS A 332 8.94 -10.51 19.89
N TRP A 333 8.48 -11.72 19.54
CA TRP A 333 9.31 -12.73 18.87
C TRP A 333 9.78 -12.23 17.50
N LEU A 334 8.86 -11.70 16.68
CA LEU A 334 9.17 -11.14 15.37
C LEU A 334 10.16 -9.98 15.47
N SER A 335 10.01 -9.14 16.48
CA SER A 335 10.92 -8.04 16.80
C SER A 335 12.33 -8.52 17.12
N ALA A 336 12.46 -9.54 17.97
CA ALA A 336 13.75 -10.16 18.26
C ALA A 336 14.39 -10.74 16.99
N ARG A 337 13.61 -11.49 16.19
CA ARG A 337 14.10 -12.05 14.92
C ARG A 337 14.52 -10.97 13.93
N TYR A 338 13.75 -9.89 13.82
CA TYR A 338 14.10 -8.73 13.00
C TYR A 338 15.47 -8.16 13.41
N LEU A 339 15.73 -7.94 14.70
CA LEU A 339 17.04 -7.43 15.13
C LEU A 339 18.18 -8.40 14.79
N GLN A 340 17.99 -9.70 14.99
CA GLN A 340 19.00 -10.71 14.63
C GLN A 340 19.39 -10.69 13.15
N MET A 341 18.41 -10.56 12.24
CA MET A 341 18.67 -10.54 10.79
C MET A 341 19.12 -9.17 10.27
N SER A 342 18.67 -8.09 10.92
CA SER A 342 18.78 -6.75 10.36
C SER A 342 19.95 -5.97 10.91
N THR A 343 20.60 -6.38 12.01
CA THR A 343 21.74 -5.65 12.58
C THR A 343 22.92 -6.54 12.97
N SER A 344 24.13 -5.98 12.86
CA SER A 344 25.39 -6.54 13.35
C SER A 344 25.80 -5.99 14.73
N ASP A 345 24.95 -5.19 15.39
CA ASP A 345 25.24 -4.65 16.72
C ASP A 345 25.16 -5.78 17.77
N ALA A 346 26.29 -6.04 18.44
CA ALA A 346 26.39 -7.15 19.38
C ALA A 346 25.48 -7.01 20.61
N THR A 347 25.20 -5.78 21.05
CA THR A 347 24.31 -5.52 22.18
C THR A 347 22.86 -5.78 21.79
N LEU A 348 22.42 -5.27 20.64
CA LEU A 348 21.06 -5.54 20.14
C LEU A 348 20.85 -7.02 19.82
N GLN A 349 21.86 -7.71 19.28
CA GLN A 349 21.79 -9.15 19.08
C GLN A 349 21.69 -9.92 20.40
N ALA A 350 22.46 -9.52 21.43
CA ALA A 350 22.38 -10.14 22.75
C ALA A 350 20.99 -9.94 23.39
N ASP A 351 20.44 -8.73 23.34
CA ASP A 351 19.09 -8.44 23.83
C ASP A 351 18.03 -9.25 23.07
N ALA A 352 18.15 -9.37 21.74
CA ALA A 352 17.25 -10.16 20.92
C ALA A 352 17.31 -11.66 21.25
N ASN A 353 18.52 -12.20 21.46
CA ASN A 353 18.73 -13.60 21.85
C ASN A 353 18.14 -13.89 23.24
N ASP A 354 18.32 -12.98 24.20
CA ASP A 354 17.69 -13.07 25.53
C ASP A 354 16.17 -13.08 25.41
N CYS A 355 15.60 -12.15 24.64
CA CYS A 355 14.17 -12.05 24.41
C CYS A 355 13.59 -13.35 23.80
N GLN A 356 14.22 -13.91 22.76
CA GLN A 356 13.79 -15.19 22.18
C GLN A 356 13.90 -16.34 23.19
N SER A 357 14.96 -16.38 23.99
CA SER A 357 15.15 -17.42 25.01
C SER A 357 14.07 -17.36 26.10
N ARG A 358 13.57 -16.17 26.43
CA ARG A 358 12.43 -16.01 27.35
C ARG A 358 11.11 -16.43 26.69
N LEU A 359 10.88 -16.08 25.43
CA LEU A 359 9.66 -16.42 24.70
C LEU A 359 9.53 -17.92 24.41
N SER A 360 10.63 -18.64 24.17
CA SER A 360 10.60 -20.09 23.92
C SER A 360 10.13 -20.92 25.11
N GLN A 361 10.11 -20.34 26.31
CA GLN A 361 9.60 -20.98 27.53
C GLN A 361 8.09 -20.79 27.71
N ILE A 362 7.46 -19.94 26.89
CA ILE A 362 6.04 -19.61 27.00
C ILE A 362 5.24 -20.44 26.02
N GLN A 363 4.13 -21.02 26.50
CA GLN A 363 3.18 -21.69 25.63
C GLN A 363 2.46 -20.66 24.75
N HIS A 364 2.64 -20.76 23.43
CA HIS A 364 1.89 -19.99 22.46
C HIS A 364 0.49 -20.56 22.28
N THR A 365 -0.49 -19.69 22.16
CA THR A 365 -1.90 -20.00 21.91
C THR A 365 -2.34 -19.42 20.55
N THR A 366 -3.56 -19.74 20.14
CA THR A 366 -4.15 -19.15 18.93
C THR A 366 -4.28 -17.64 19.07
N MET A 367 -3.92 -16.91 18.02
CA MET A 367 -4.04 -15.46 17.99
C MET A 367 -5.46 -14.95 18.14
N GLU A 368 -5.58 -13.77 18.73
CA GLU A 368 -6.85 -13.11 19.00
C GLU A 368 -7.63 -12.75 17.73
N PHE A 369 -6.95 -12.49 16.61
CA PHE A 369 -7.62 -12.19 15.34
C PHE A 369 -8.26 -13.41 14.68
N ILE A 370 -7.91 -14.63 15.10
CA ILE A 370 -8.39 -15.88 14.51
C ILE A 370 -9.62 -16.35 15.28
N ILE A 371 -10.77 -16.29 14.61
CA ILE A 371 -12.05 -16.78 15.14
C ILE A 371 -12.13 -18.31 14.93
N ASN A 372 -11.78 -18.78 13.73
CA ASN A 372 -11.81 -20.20 13.39
C ASN A 372 -10.65 -20.58 12.46
N PRO A 373 -9.53 -21.13 12.98
CA PRO A 373 -8.35 -21.45 12.17
C PRO A 373 -8.62 -22.52 11.09
N ARG A 374 -9.72 -23.28 11.21
CA ARG A 374 -10.09 -24.35 10.28
C ARG A 374 -11.00 -23.87 9.15
N ALA A 375 -11.50 -22.64 9.23
CA ALA A 375 -12.33 -22.11 8.17
C ALA A 375 -11.49 -21.75 6.94
N LEU A 376 -12.07 -21.95 5.76
CA LEU A 376 -11.45 -21.62 4.49
C LEU A 376 -11.80 -20.20 4.03
N SER A 377 -12.87 -19.62 4.59
CA SER A 377 -13.33 -18.28 4.23
C SER A 377 -12.81 -17.24 5.21
N LEU A 378 -12.35 -16.11 4.69
CA LEU A 378 -11.82 -15.00 5.49
C LEU A 378 -12.78 -14.54 6.60
N GLU A 379 -14.08 -14.61 6.35
CA GLU A 379 -15.15 -14.16 7.28
C GLU A 379 -15.33 -15.06 8.49
N GLU A 380 -15.07 -16.35 8.32
CA GLU A 380 -15.15 -17.34 9.39
C GLU A 380 -13.80 -17.46 10.10
N THR A 381 -12.70 -17.26 9.37
CA THR A 381 -11.34 -17.40 9.91
C THR A 381 -10.94 -16.23 10.79
N TYR A 382 -11.23 -14.98 10.40
CA TYR A 382 -10.70 -13.79 11.06
C TYR A 382 -11.77 -12.79 11.52
N ALA A 383 -11.35 -11.85 12.37
CA ALA A 383 -12.17 -10.70 12.79
C ALA A 383 -12.90 -10.04 11.60
N LEU A 384 -14.17 -9.71 11.79
CA LEU A 384 -15.08 -9.19 10.76
C LEU A 384 -14.57 -7.93 10.08
N TRP A 385 -13.76 -7.14 10.80
CA TRP A 385 -13.08 -5.97 10.29
C TRP A 385 -12.18 -6.31 9.10
N PHE A 386 -11.40 -7.37 9.18
CA PHE A 386 -10.51 -7.77 8.09
C PHE A 386 -11.29 -8.22 6.88
N SER A 387 -12.47 -8.82 7.01
CA SER A 387 -13.19 -9.30 5.83
C SER A 387 -14.00 -8.25 5.07
N SER A 388 -14.05 -6.99 5.51
CA SER A 388 -14.89 -5.90 4.96
C SER A 388 -14.25 -5.14 3.80
N THR A 389 -15.01 -4.89 2.73
CA THR A 389 -14.52 -4.05 1.62
C THR A 389 -14.34 -2.59 2.05
N TRP A 390 -15.20 -2.05 2.91
CA TRP A 390 -15.10 -0.67 3.40
C TRP A 390 -13.81 -0.42 4.20
N THR A 391 -13.35 -1.41 4.98
CA THR A 391 -12.13 -1.28 5.78
C THR A 391 -10.87 -1.28 4.92
N VAL A 392 -10.93 -1.77 3.67
CA VAL A 392 -9.83 -1.64 2.70
C VAL A 392 -9.54 -0.16 2.46
N GLN A 393 -10.56 0.61 2.06
CA GLN A 393 -10.40 2.05 1.82
C GLN A 393 -9.81 2.77 3.04
N GLU A 394 -10.36 2.50 4.22
CA GLU A 394 -9.94 3.13 5.48
C GLU A 394 -8.48 2.79 5.82
N THR A 395 -8.06 1.54 5.57
CA THR A 395 -6.69 1.07 5.78
C THR A 395 -5.68 1.85 4.92
N PHE A 396 -5.99 2.04 3.64
CA PHE A 396 -5.09 2.74 2.72
C PHE A 396 -5.06 4.26 2.92
N LEU A 397 -6.15 4.84 3.43
CA LEU A 397 -6.22 6.25 3.78
C LEU A 397 -5.55 6.54 5.13
N CYS A 398 -5.58 5.60 6.08
CA CYS A 398 -4.99 5.72 7.41
C CYS A 398 -4.11 4.52 7.78
N PRO A 399 -2.96 4.31 7.11
CA PRO A 399 -2.10 3.14 7.34
C PRO A 399 -1.61 3.03 8.80
N ASN A 400 -1.48 4.16 9.50
CA ASN A 400 -1.05 4.23 10.90
C ASN A 400 -2.21 4.12 11.90
N MET A 401 -3.36 3.57 11.50
CA MET A 401 -4.48 3.36 12.42
C MET A 401 -4.11 2.47 13.61
N ILE A 402 -4.73 2.76 14.76
CA ILE A 402 -4.54 2.03 16.01
C ILE A 402 -5.57 0.91 16.05
N VAL A 403 -5.12 -0.33 16.23
CA VAL A 403 -6.01 -1.48 16.38
C VAL A 403 -6.51 -1.50 17.83
N VAL A 404 -7.84 -1.58 18.03
CA VAL A 404 -8.45 -1.70 19.37
C VAL A 404 -9.47 -2.84 19.40
N ASN A 405 -9.60 -3.51 20.55
CA ASN A 405 -10.56 -4.59 20.72
C ASN A 405 -11.97 -4.03 21.03
N ARG A 406 -12.94 -4.89 21.35
CA ARG A 406 -14.31 -4.47 21.69
C ARG A 406 -14.37 -3.40 22.77
N ASP A 407 -13.49 -3.47 23.76
CA ASP A 407 -13.46 -2.58 24.92
C ASP A 407 -12.57 -1.34 24.70
N PHE A 408 -12.20 -1.05 23.44
CA PHE A 408 -11.30 0.03 23.06
C PHE A 408 -9.90 -0.07 23.70
N GLN A 409 -9.47 -1.28 24.10
CA GLN A 409 -8.09 -1.50 24.53
C GLN A 409 -7.18 -1.53 23.30
N PRO A 410 -6.20 -0.62 23.19
CA PRO A 410 -5.36 -0.54 22.02
C PRO A 410 -4.28 -1.62 22.01
N LEU A 411 -3.87 -2.01 20.81
CA LEU A 411 -2.67 -2.79 20.60
C LEU A 411 -1.45 -1.90 20.89
N HIS A 412 -0.66 -2.33 21.86
CA HIS A 412 0.57 -1.67 22.27
C HIS A 412 1.72 -2.67 22.41
N ASP A 413 2.96 -2.19 22.43
CA ASP A 413 4.13 -3.00 22.80
C ASP A 413 4.16 -3.28 24.30
N LEU A 414 5.09 -4.11 24.75
CA LEU A 414 5.20 -4.48 26.16
C LEU A 414 5.59 -3.32 27.10
N ASN A 415 5.94 -2.15 26.57
CA ASN A 415 6.18 -0.92 27.34
C ASN A 415 4.99 0.07 27.29
N GLY A 416 3.91 -0.27 26.59
CA GLY A 416 2.72 0.57 26.47
C GLY A 416 2.73 1.56 25.30
N HIS A 417 3.73 1.51 24.40
CA HIS A 417 3.68 2.33 23.19
C HIS A 417 2.73 1.70 22.17
N LEU A 418 1.91 2.53 21.52
CA LEU A 418 1.00 2.02 20.50
C LEU A 418 1.73 1.37 19.33
N LEU A 419 1.11 0.34 18.78
CA LEU A 419 1.57 -0.33 17.57
C LEU A 419 0.57 -0.08 16.45
N PRO A 420 0.87 0.87 15.55
CA PRO A 420 0.03 1.12 14.38
C PRO A 420 -0.03 -0.10 13.45
N LEU A 421 -1.13 -0.23 12.72
CA LEU A 421 -1.40 -1.34 11.81
C LEU A 421 -0.28 -1.53 10.77
N ASN A 422 0.19 -0.45 10.13
CA ASN A 422 1.30 -0.52 9.18
C ASN A 422 2.60 -1.04 9.81
N THR A 423 2.87 -0.75 11.08
CA THR A 423 4.07 -1.21 11.78
C THR A 423 4.02 -2.71 11.99
N MET A 424 2.86 -3.22 12.43
CA MET A 424 2.60 -4.66 12.56
C MET A 424 2.76 -5.39 11.22
N ILE A 425 2.11 -4.89 10.17
CA ILE A 425 2.20 -5.45 8.80
C ILE A 425 3.64 -5.43 8.30
N ALA A 426 4.35 -4.32 8.49
CA ALA A 426 5.72 -4.15 8.05
C ALA A 426 6.67 -5.15 8.74
N LEU A 427 6.50 -5.34 10.06
CA LEU A 427 7.30 -6.29 10.84
C LEU A 427 7.06 -7.72 10.38
N ILE A 428 5.80 -8.17 10.31
CA ILE A 428 5.44 -9.52 9.85
C ILE A 428 6.00 -9.75 8.44
N SER A 429 5.68 -8.87 7.49
CA SER A 429 6.12 -9.00 6.09
C SER A 429 7.64 -9.04 5.93
N THR A 430 8.38 -8.31 6.77
CA THR A 430 9.85 -8.28 6.69
C THR A 430 10.46 -9.59 7.19
N VAL A 431 9.95 -10.12 8.29
CA VAL A 431 10.51 -11.33 8.94
C VAL A 431 10.00 -12.61 8.29
N SER A 432 8.77 -12.65 7.78
CA SER A 432 8.19 -13.88 7.20
C SER A 432 8.96 -14.43 5.99
N ASN A 433 9.72 -13.62 5.26
CA ASN A 433 10.56 -14.12 4.15
C ASN A 433 11.71 -15.01 4.62
N ASP A 434 11.96 -15.07 5.93
CA ASP A 434 13.02 -15.86 6.54
C ASP A 434 12.49 -17.07 7.34
N PHE A 435 11.17 -17.31 7.33
CA PHE A 435 10.58 -18.43 8.05
C PHE A 435 11.11 -19.77 7.56
N ASP A 436 11.32 -19.93 6.26
CA ASP A 436 11.85 -21.16 5.66
C ASP A 436 13.30 -21.48 6.09
N ASN A 437 14.05 -20.50 6.59
CA ASN A 437 15.43 -20.66 7.03
C ASN A 437 15.57 -20.88 8.54
N SER A 438 14.46 -20.95 9.29
CA SER A 438 14.48 -20.99 10.75
C SER A 438 13.85 -22.26 11.31
N ASP A 439 14.66 -23.10 11.95
CA ASP A 439 14.22 -24.37 12.54
C ASP A 439 13.26 -24.23 13.74
N ASN A 440 12.97 -23.01 14.20
CA ASN A 440 12.23 -22.75 15.44
C ASN A 440 11.19 -21.62 15.32
N VAL A 441 10.49 -21.52 14.19
CA VAL A 441 9.36 -20.59 14.05
C VAL A 441 8.16 -21.11 14.86
N PRO A 442 7.63 -20.36 15.84
CA PRO A 442 6.38 -20.73 16.50
C PRO A 442 5.23 -20.87 15.50
N CYS A 443 4.43 -21.94 15.61
CA CYS A 443 3.39 -22.26 14.63
C CYS A 443 2.33 -21.15 14.45
N ASN A 444 2.04 -20.40 15.50
CA ASN A 444 1.15 -19.25 15.47
C ASN A 444 1.68 -18.06 14.63
N LEU A 445 2.99 -18.03 14.32
CA LEU A 445 3.53 -17.05 13.36
C LEU A 445 3.23 -17.42 11.92
N GLU A 446 3.08 -18.71 11.59
CA GLU A 446 2.55 -19.13 10.29
C GLU A 446 1.12 -18.64 10.12
N ASP A 447 0.33 -18.65 11.20
CA ASP A 447 -1.01 -18.10 11.23
C ASP A 447 -1.03 -16.57 11.03
N LEU A 448 -0.02 -15.82 11.54
CA LEU A 448 0.17 -14.39 11.24
C LEU A 448 0.52 -14.15 9.78
N HIS A 449 1.43 -14.94 9.25
CA HIS A 449 1.82 -14.85 7.85
C HIS A 449 0.64 -15.18 6.94
N ARG A 450 -0.11 -16.25 7.26
CA ARG A 450 -1.35 -16.62 6.58
C ARG A 450 -2.39 -15.51 6.69
N TRP A 451 -2.57 -14.90 7.86
CA TRP A 451 -3.48 -13.76 8.04
C TRP A 451 -3.10 -12.60 7.12
N LEU A 452 -1.83 -12.22 7.11
CA LEU A 452 -1.34 -11.14 6.27
C LEU A 452 -1.68 -11.41 4.81
N HIS A 453 -1.32 -12.61 4.32
CA HIS A 453 -1.53 -13.05 2.94
C HIS A 453 -3.01 -13.18 2.55
N MET A 454 -3.81 -13.88 3.36
CA MET A 454 -5.25 -14.07 3.13
C MET A 454 -6.00 -12.73 3.12
N THR A 455 -5.52 -11.77 3.89
CA THR A 455 -6.10 -10.43 3.93
C THR A 455 -5.52 -9.48 2.88
N SER A 456 -4.43 -9.88 2.21
CA SER A 456 -3.64 -9.06 1.29
C SER A 456 -3.21 -7.72 1.91
N LEU A 457 -3.05 -7.68 3.24
CA LEU A 457 -2.70 -6.44 3.96
C LEU A 457 -1.26 -5.99 3.68
N GLU A 458 -0.40 -6.87 3.17
CA GLU A 458 0.96 -6.53 2.74
C GLU A 458 0.98 -5.50 1.60
N THR A 459 -0.10 -5.41 0.81
CA THR A 459 -0.27 -4.38 -0.22
C THR A 459 -0.27 -2.97 0.38
N LEU A 460 -0.58 -2.81 1.67
CA LEU A 460 -0.49 -1.53 2.38
C LEU A 460 0.92 -0.95 2.38
N LEU A 461 1.95 -1.80 2.38
CA LEU A 461 3.34 -1.35 2.36
C LEU A 461 3.74 -0.71 1.03
N TYR A 462 2.99 -1.04 -0.02
CA TYR A 462 3.26 -0.72 -1.42
C TYR A 462 1.94 -0.44 -2.14
N PRO A 463 1.22 0.63 -1.74
CA PRO A 463 -0.13 0.85 -2.20
C PRO A 463 -0.16 1.13 -3.70
N THR A 464 -1.05 0.46 -4.41
CA THR A 464 -1.40 0.76 -5.81
C THR A 464 -2.93 0.66 -5.99
N ARG A 465 -3.49 1.32 -7.01
CA ARG A 465 -4.94 1.31 -7.23
C ARG A 465 -5.44 -0.08 -7.61
N GLU A 466 -4.65 -0.83 -8.35
CA GLU A 466 -4.94 -2.21 -8.77
C GLU A 466 -4.83 -3.18 -7.59
N GLY A 467 -3.83 -3.00 -6.73
CA GLY A 467 -3.69 -3.81 -5.50
C GLY A 467 -4.87 -3.61 -4.54
N ILE A 468 -5.36 -2.38 -4.42
CA ILE A 468 -6.57 -2.07 -3.64
C ILE A 468 -7.79 -2.80 -4.21
N MET A 469 -7.93 -2.83 -5.53
CA MET A 469 -9.02 -3.55 -6.22
C MET A 469 -8.94 -5.06 -6.02
N ALA A 470 -7.75 -5.63 -6.17
CA ALA A 470 -7.49 -7.05 -5.94
C ALA A 470 -7.88 -7.43 -4.50
N MET A 471 -7.38 -6.66 -3.53
CA MET A 471 -7.71 -6.84 -2.11
C MET A 471 -9.22 -6.70 -1.85
N GLY A 472 -9.88 -5.71 -2.46
CA GLY A 472 -11.31 -5.49 -2.34
C GLY A 472 -12.17 -6.66 -2.83
N CYS A 473 -11.71 -7.41 -3.83
CA CYS A 473 -12.39 -8.60 -4.35
C CYS A 473 -12.40 -9.76 -3.37
N ASN A 474 -11.30 -9.91 -2.61
CA ASN A 474 -11.18 -10.92 -1.55
C ASN A 474 -12.01 -10.55 -0.31
N ARG A 475 -12.59 -9.34 -0.27
CA ARG A 475 -13.49 -8.90 0.80
C ARG A 475 -14.96 -9.08 0.41
N ARG A 476 -15.78 -9.24 1.44
CA ARG A 476 -17.23 -9.21 1.30
C ARG A 476 -17.74 -7.76 1.32
N SER A 477 -18.70 -7.50 0.45
CA SER A 477 -19.50 -6.29 0.49
C SER A 477 -20.99 -6.63 0.60
N ARG A 478 -21.76 -5.76 1.24
CA ARG A 478 -23.23 -5.81 1.23
C ARG A 478 -23.79 -5.10 0.01
N ASP A 479 -23.16 -3.98 -0.36
CA ASP A 479 -23.49 -3.15 -1.52
C ASP A 479 -22.44 -3.40 -2.62
N THR A 480 -22.40 -2.57 -3.66
CA THR A 480 -21.37 -2.72 -4.70
C THR A 480 -20.00 -2.38 -4.13
N ARG A 481 -19.03 -3.30 -4.27
CA ARG A 481 -17.64 -3.10 -3.81
C ARG A 481 -17.03 -1.82 -4.36
N ALA A 482 -17.45 -1.44 -5.58
CA ALA A 482 -17.01 -0.23 -6.24
C ALA A 482 -17.32 1.04 -5.43
N GLN A 483 -18.51 1.14 -4.83
CA GLN A 483 -18.87 2.29 -3.99
C GLN A 483 -17.95 2.42 -2.76
N ALA A 484 -17.52 1.29 -2.20
CA ALA A 484 -16.62 1.26 -1.05
C ALA A 484 -15.16 1.60 -1.39
N LEU A 485 -14.76 1.51 -2.65
CA LEU A 485 -13.36 1.69 -3.08
C LEU A 485 -13.14 2.92 -3.96
N MET A 486 -14.18 3.41 -4.64
CA MET A 486 -14.07 4.48 -5.64
C MET A 486 -13.36 5.74 -5.13
N CYS A 487 -13.49 6.05 -3.85
CA CYS A 487 -12.87 7.23 -3.27
C CYS A 487 -11.36 7.03 -3.07
N VAL A 488 -10.90 5.83 -2.72
CA VAL A 488 -9.47 5.54 -2.51
C VAL A 488 -8.73 5.25 -3.82
N VAL A 489 -9.41 4.70 -4.83
CA VAL A 489 -8.81 4.47 -6.17
C VAL A 489 -9.00 5.63 -7.14
N ASP A 490 -9.59 6.75 -6.69
CA ASP A 490 -9.86 7.98 -7.46
C ASP A 490 -10.78 7.79 -8.66
N THR A 491 -11.79 6.92 -8.56
CA THR A 491 -12.73 6.65 -9.65
C THR A 491 -14.14 7.05 -9.27
N ARG A 492 -14.39 8.35 -9.12
CA ARG A 492 -15.67 8.88 -8.66
C ARG A 492 -16.63 9.22 -9.81
N ASP A 493 -16.17 9.27 -11.05
CA ASP A 493 -16.93 9.84 -12.18
C ASP A 493 -18.02 8.89 -12.70
N TRP A 494 -17.86 7.57 -12.51
CA TRP A 494 -18.84 6.54 -12.86
C TRP A 494 -20.07 6.59 -11.96
N TYR A 495 -19.91 7.03 -10.70
CA TYR A 495 -20.93 6.91 -9.67
C TYR A 495 -21.98 8.00 -9.81
N LYS A 496 -23.25 7.61 -9.89
CA LYS A 496 -24.39 8.52 -10.02
C LYS A 496 -25.42 8.18 -8.93
N PRO A 497 -25.54 9.00 -7.85
CA PRO A 497 -26.33 8.69 -6.65
C PRO A 497 -27.81 8.33 -6.88
N ALA A 498 -28.38 8.68 -8.03
CA ALA A 498 -29.78 8.44 -8.37
C ALA A 498 -30.03 7.29 -9.37
N GLN A 499 -28.98 6.62 -9.85
CA GLN A 499 -29.14 5.53 -10.82
C GLN A 499 -29.14 4.17 -10.09
N PRO A 500 -30.02 3.23 -10.48
CA PRO A 500 -29.97 1.88 -9.94
C PRO A 500 -28.61 1.27 -10.23
N GLU A 501 -28.07 0.57 -9.23
CA GLU A 501 -26.76 -0.07 -9.35
C GLU A 501 -26.73 -1.02 -10.55
N PRO A 502 -25.65 -1.00 -11.35
CA PRO A 502 -25.51 -1.91 -12.47
C PRO A 502 -25.56 -3.36 -12.00
N THR A 503 -26.45 -4.16 -12.57
CA THR A 503 -26.57 -5.60 -12.26
C THR A 503 -25.47 -6.44 -12.93
N ALA A 504 -24.91 -5.95 -14.04
CA ALA A 504 -23.81 -6.62 -14.74
C ALA A 504 -22.46 -6.29 -14.08
N LEU A 505 -21.90 -7.28 -13.41
CA LEU A 505 -20.56 -7.21 -12.80
C LEU A 505 -19.54 -7.92 -13.69
N ILE A 506 -18.43 -7.24 -13.99
CA ILE A 506 -17.28 -7.85 -14.64
C ILE A 506 -16.71 -8.92 -13.70
N ARG A 507 -16.70 -10.18 -14.17
CA ARG A 507 -16.21 -11.34 -13.42
C ARG A 507 -16.83 -11.46 -12.01
N GLY A 508 -18.09 -11.04 -11.85
CA GLY A 508 -18.80 -11.11 -10.57
C GLY A 508 -18.29 -10.12 -9.49
N ALA A 509 -17.39 -9.21 -9.84
CA ALA A 509 -16.67 -8.37 -8.89
C ALA A 509 -17.18 -6.92 -8.84
N TYR A 510 -17.12 -6.24 -9.98
CA TYR A 510 -17.26 -4.79 -10.08
C TYR A 510 -18.09 -4.36 -11.28
N PRO A 511 -18.85 -3.25 -11.19
CA PRO A 511 -19.59 -2.70 -12.34
C PRO A 511 -18.67 -2.31 -13.49
N HIS A 512 -19.13 -2.52 -14.73
CA HIS A 512 -18.36 -2.22 -15.94
C HIS A 512 -17.85 -0.77 -16.02
N ALA A 513 -18.70 0.22 -15.73
CA ALA A 513 -18.34 1.64 -15.82
C ALA A 513 -17.20 2.01 -14.84
N PHE A 514 -17.24 1.47 -13.63
CA PHE A 514 -16.19 1.67 -12.62
C PHE A 514 -14.84 1.10 -13.07
N VAL A 515 -14.84 -0.13 -13.59
CA VAL A 515 -13.64 -0.81 -14.07
C VAL A 515 -13.06 -0.07 -15.28
N GLN A 516 -13.92 0.39 -16.18
CA GLN A 516 -13.50 1.16 -17.36
C GLN A 516 -12.88 2.50 -16.99
N GLU A 517 -13.46 3.25 -16.04
CA GLU A 517 -12.88 4.50 -15.53
C GLU A 517 -11.54 4.24 -14.84
N LEU A 518 -11.46 3.19 -14.01
CA LEU A 518 -10.21 2.84 -13.34
C LEU A 518 -9.10 2.54 -14.33
N ALA A 519 -9.36 1.70 -15.33
CA ALA A 519 -8.40 1.35 -16.37
C ALA A 519 -7.92 2.59 -17.14
N GLN A 520 -8.80 3.58 -17.37
CA GLN A 520 -8.43 4.84 -18.00
C GLN A 520 -7.55 5.72 -17.10
N LYS A 521 -7.84 5.79 -15.79
CA LYS A 521 -7.09 6.60 -14.82
C LYS A 521 -5.74 6.00 -14.44
N VAL A 522 -5.66 4.67 -14.40
CA VAL A 522 -4.43 3.92 -14.15
C VAL A 522 -3.56 3.83 -15.41
N GLY A 523 -4.17 3.54 -16.55
CA GLY A 523 -3.46 3.26 -17.79
C GLY A 523 -2.94 1.83 -17.86
N ALA A 524 -1.76 1.65 -18.45
CA ALA A 524 -1.20 0.34 -18.74
C ALA A 524 -0.92 -0.59 -17.55
N PRO A 525 -0.54 -0.09 -16.36
CA PRO A 525 -0.39 -0.94 -15.17
C PRO A 525 -1.65 -1.73 -14.79
N PHE A 526 -2.84 -1.23 -15.13
CA PHE A 526 -4.12 -1.92 -14.89
C PHE A 526 -4.15 -3.33 -15.49
N TYR A 527 -3.54 -3.48 -16.67
CA TYR A 527 -3.55 -4.72 -17.44
C TYR A 527 -2.37 -5.64 -17.12
N TYR A 528 -1.45 -5.23 -16.23
CA TYR A 528 -0.22 -5.95 -15.90
C TYR A 528 -0.30 -6.47 -14.45
N PHE A 529 -0.86 -7.67 -14.26
CA PHE A 529 -0.97 -8.31 -12.94
C PHE A 529 -0.71 -9.81 -13.04
N VAL A 530 -0.06 -10.46 -12.07
CA VAL A 530 0.15 -11.92 -12.10
C VAL A 530 -0.90 -12.62 -11.23
N SER A 531 -1.42 -13.74 -11.73
CA SER A 531 -2.23 -14.68 -10.92
C SER A 531 -1.34 -15.81 -10.44
N SER A 532 -1.32 -16.10 -9.14
CA SER A 532 -0.43 -17.11 -8.54
C SER A 532 -0.87 -18.58 -8.75
N GLU A 533 -1.99 -18.85 -9.44
CA GLU A 533 -2.52 -20.22 -9.63
C GLU A 533 -1.84 -21.03 -10.74
N VAL A 534 -0.90 -20.44 -11.49
CA VAL A 534 -0.20 -21.19 -12.54
C VAL A 534 1.02 -21.86 -11.93
N GLU A 535 0.86 -23.11 -11.49
CA GLU A 535 1.97 -23.97 -11.04
C GLU A 535 2.79 -24.52 -12.22
N ASP A 536 2.15 -24.71 -13.39
CA ASP A 536 2.77 -25.27 -14.59
C ASP A 536 2.48 -24.41 -15.83
N LEU A 537 3.55 -23.83 -16.38
CA LEU A 537 3.51 -23.03 -17.60
C LEU A 537 2.95 -23.81 -18.79
N ASP A 538 3.30 -25.09 -18.90
CA ASP A 538 2.84 -25.92 -20.00
C ASP A 538 1.33 -26.14 -19.91
N SER A 539 0.80 -26.46 -18.73
CA SER A 539 -0.65 -26.61 -18.51
C SER A 539 -1.42 -25.32 -18.80
N PHE A 540 -0.89 -24.16 -18.40
CA PHE A 540 -1.52 -22.86 -18.67
C PHE A 540 -1.50 -22.48 -20.15
N LEU A 541 -0.41 -22.77 -20.86
CA LEU A 541 -0.33 -22.59 -22.31
C LEU A 541 -1.22 -23.59 -23.08
N LYS A 542 -1.55 -24.73 -22.48
CA LYS A 542 -2.44 -25.75 -23.05
C LYS A 542 -3.92 -25.40 -22.90
N ASP A 543 -4.31 -24.85 -21.75
CA ASP A 543 -5.70 -24.49 -21.44
C ASP A 543 -5.83 -23.02 -20.97
N PRO A 544 -5.99 -22.06 -21.91
CA PRO A 544 -5.92 -20.63 -21.62
C PRO A 544 -7.16 -20.07 -20.90
N ILE A 545 -7.93 -20.89 -20.17
CA ILE A 545 -9.11 -20.48 -19.37
C ILE A 545 -8.75 -19.39 -18.34
N TYR A 546 -7.47 -19.27 -17.97
CA TYR A 546 -6.99 -18.46 -16.85
C TYR A 546 -6.35 -17.11 -17.24
N GLY A 547 -6.19 -16.82 -18.53
CA GLY A 547 -5.68 -15.53 -18.97
C GLY A 547 -6.76 -14.48 -18.82
N THR A 548 -6.72 -13.67 -17.76
CA THR A 548 -7.50 -12.42 -17.71
C THR A 548 -6.58 -11.21 -17.67
N MET A 549 -7.05 -10.11 -18.24
CA MET A 549 -6.40 -8.80 -18.13
C MET A 549 -6.93 -7.97 -16.96
N MET A 550 -7.91 -8.47 -16.19
CA MET A 550 -8.49 -7.76 -15.05
C MET A 550 -7.66 -8.02 -13.78
N PRO A 551 -7.26 -6.99 -13.00
CA PRO A 551 -6.47 -7.15 -11.78
C PRO A 551 -7.33 -7.64 -10.60
N PHE A 552 -8.32 -8.49 -10.87
CA PHE A 552 -9.25 -9.05 -9.89
C PHE A 552 -10.03 -10.22 -10.49
N THR A 553 -10.53 -11.10 -9.63
CA THR A 553 -11.41 -12.23 -10.00
C THR A 553 -12.22 -12.65 -8.77
N VAL A 554 -13.45 -13.16 -8.95
CA VAL A 554 -14.37 -13.54 -7.86
C VAL A 554 -15.05 -14.89 -8.14
N PRO A 555 -15.18 -15.76 -7.12
CA PRO A 555 -14.14 -16.20 -6.20
C PRO A 555 -13.44 -17.41 -6.83
N LEU A 556 -12.12 -17.39 -6.98
CA LEU A 556 -11.43 -18.66 -7.20
C LEU A 556 -11.35 -19.38 -5.86
N SER A 557 -11.65 -20.67 -5.88
CA SER A 557 -11.48 -21.58 -4.75
C SER A 557 -9.98 -21.77 -4.53
N GLY A 558 -9.32 -20.77 -3.96
CA GLY A 558 -7.86 -20.70 -3.90
C GLY A 558 -7.40 -19.30 -3.55
N TYR A 559 -6.39 -19.20 -2.69
CA TYR A 559 -5.78 -17.95 -2.27
C TYR A 559 -4.97 -17.37 -3.41
N LEU A 560 -5.64 -16.71 -4.35
CA LEU A 560 -4.95 -15.97 -5.37
C LEU A 560 -4.33 -14.72 -4.78
N THR A 561 -3.04 -14.83 -4.48
CA THR A 561 -2.18 -13.66 -4.39
C THR A 561 -2.03 -13.09 -5.78
N GLN A 562 -2.80 -12.04 -6.05
CA GLN A 562 -2.48 -11.18 -7.16
C GLN A 562 -1.31 -10.30 -6.73
N HIS A 563 -0.13 -10.67 -7.19
CA HIS A 563 1.05 -9.83 -6.98
C HIS A 563 0.99 -8.67 -7.96
N CYS A 564 0.61 -7.50 -7.44
CA CYS A 564 0.99 -6.24 -8.07
C CYS A 564 2.50 -6.09 -7.93
N LEU A 565 3.16 -5.61 -8.98
CA LEU A 565 4.60 -5.35 -8.93
C LEU A 565 4.90 -4.40 -7.76
N ARG A 566 5.80 -4.84 -6.87
CA ARG A 566 6.24 -4.08 -5.70
C ARG A 566 7.09 -2.89 -6.16
N THR A 567 6.44 -1.78 -6.52
CA THR A 567 6.91 -0.39 -6.30
C THR A 567 8.40 -0.09 -6.55
N LYS A 568 9.02 -0.70 -7.57
CA LYS A 568 10.19 -0.12 -8.26
C LYS A 568 9.83 0.45 -9.63
N GLU A 569 8.56 0.29 -10.03
CA GLU A 569 8.10 0.45 -11.41
C GLU A 569 6.96 1.47 -11.57
N LEU A 570 6.72 2.38 -10.62
CA LEU A 570 5.67 3.41 -10.80
C LEU A 570 6.12 4.58 -11.69
N LEU A 571 7.36 4.57 -12.18
CA LEU A 571 7.85 5.48 -13.21
C LEU A 571 7.63 4.92 -14.60
N VAL A 572 6.38 4.64 -14.90
CA VAL A 572 6.04 3.99 -16.15
C VAL A 572 5.30 4.96 -17.03
N SER A 573 5.83 5.16 -18.22
CA SER A 573 5.06 5.77 -19.29
C SER A 573 4.19 4.66 -19.88
N SER A 574 2.87 4.84 -19.86
CA SER A 574 1.99 3.92 -20.60
C SER A 574 2.23 4.09 -22.10
N HIS A 575 2.22 2.98 -22.84
CA HIS A 575 2.20 3.01 -24.29
C HIS A 575 0.92 3.77 -24.74
N PRO A 576 0.99 4.76 -25.65
CA PRO A 576 -0.17 5.62 -25.94
C PRO A 576 -1.39 4.85 -26.45
N ALA A 577 -1.18 3.81 -27.28
CA ALA A 577 -2.21 2.86 -27.70
C ALA A 577 -3.10 2.27 -26.58
N VAL A 578 -2.60 2.08 -25.36
CA VAL A 578 -3.39 1.49 -24.26
C VAL A 578 -4.59 2.37 -23.88
N SER A 579 -4.48 3.68 -24.06
CA SER A 579 -5.58 4.62 -23.80
C SER A 579 -6.80 4.41 -24.72
N SER A 580 -6.63 3.70 -25.86
CA SER A 580 -7.74 3.36 -26.76
C SER A 580 -8.34 1.99 -26.50
N TRP A 581 -7.90 1.27 -25.46
CA TRP A 581 -8.43 -0.06 -25.13
C TRP A 581 -9.73 0.09 -24.36
N THR A 582 -10.69 -0.76 -24.67
CA THR A 582 -12.01 -0.76 -24.01
C THR A 582 -12.28 -2.12 -23.41
N ILE A 583 -12.81 -2.12 -22.19
CA ILE A 583 -13.20 -3.34 -21.50
C ILE A 583 -14.65 -3.63 -21.89
N GLU A 584 -14.96 -4.87 -22.23
CA GLU A 584 -16.31 -5.33 -22.56
C GLU A 584 -17.05 -5.75 -21.28
N GLN A 585 -18.37 -5.92 -21.36
CA GLN A 585 -19.20 -6.25 -20.18
C GLN A 585 -18.85 -7.61 -19.55
N ASP A 586 -18.29 -8.54 -20.33
CA ASP A 586 -17.82 -9.85 -19.86
C ASP A 586 -16.36 -9.82 -19.35
N GLY A 587 -15.71 -8.65 -19.37
CA GLY A 587 -14.33 -8.45 -18.93
C GLY A 587 -13.27 -8.70 -19.99
N LYS A 588 -13.65 -9.01 -21.24
CA LYS A 588 -12.69 -9.02 -22.35
C LYS A 588 -12.19 -7.62 -22.66
N VAL A 589 -11.03 -7.51 -23.30
CA VAL A 589 -10.45 -6.23 -23.71
C VAL A 589 -10.44 -6.14 -25.23
N SER A 590 -11.19 -5.18 -25.78
CA SER A 590 -11.12 -4.83 -27.19
C SER A 590 -9.95 -3.91 -27.45
N ILE A 591 -9.07 -4.33 -28.35
CA ILE A 591 -7.82 -3.65 -28.70
C ILE A 591 -7.86 -3.30 -30.19
N LYS A 592 -7.83 -1.99 -30.48
CA LYS A 592 -7.79 -1.46 -31.86
C LYS A 592 -6.42 -0.94 -32.27
N ARG A 593 -5.58 -0.62 -31.29
CA ARG A 593 -4.21 -0.12 -31.49
C ARG A 593 -3.30 -0.80 -30.48
N VAL A 594 -2.11 -1.16 -30.91
CA VAL A 594 -1.15 -1.87 -30.06
C VAL A 594 0.29 -1.58 -30.47
N GLY A 595 1.20 -1.60 -29.50
CA GLY A 595 2.64 -1.62 -29.73
C GLY A 595 3.18 -3.04 -29.67
N ILE A 596 3.62 -3.59 -30.80
CA ILE A 596 4.15 -4.97 -30.86
C ILE A 596 5.68 -4.93 -30.86
N LEU A 597 6.30 -5.47 -29.81
CA LEU A 597 7.76 -5.60 -29.70
C LEU A 597 8.27 -6.79 -30.51
N ALA A 598 7.56 -7.89 -30.43
CA ALA A 598 7.85 -9.08 -31.22
C ALA A 598 6.61 -9.93 -31.45
N SER A 599 6.69 -10.83 -32.41
CA SER A 599 5.62 -11.77 -32.71
C SER A 599 6.18 -13.04 -33.34
N MET A 600 5.50 -14.16 -33.12
CA MET A 600 5.74 -15.41 -33.83
C MET A 600 4.48 -15.79 -34.58
N ASP A 601 4.61 -16.02 -35.89
CA ASP A 601 3.47 -16.46 -36.70
C ASP A 601 3.21 -17.98 -36.58
N SER A 602 2.13 -18.45 -37.20
CA SER A 602 1.75 -19.86 -37.18
C SER A 602 2.74 -20.79 -37.91
N LYS A 603 3.69 -20.23 -38.67
CA LYS A 603 4.79 -20.96 -39.33
C LYS A 603 6.07 -20.90 -38.51
N LYS A 604 5.99 -20.51 -37.23
CA LYS A 604 7.11 -20.38 -36.29
C LYS A 604 8.17 -19.37 -36.75
N ARG A 605 7.79 -18.39 -37.60
CA ARG A 605 8.68 -17.30 -37.99
C ARG A 605 8.58 -16.20 -36.95
N VAL A 606 9.73 -15.83 -36.41
CA VAL A 606 9.86 -14.79 -35.39
C VAL A 606 10.13 -13.45 -36.07
N TYR A 607 9.41 -12.42 -35.64
CA TYR A 607 9.57 -11.04 -36.06
C TYR A 607 9.83 -10.20 -34.81
N VAL A 608 10.99 -9.57 -34.74
CA VAL A 608 11.37 -8.68 -33.64
C VAL A 608 11.47 -7.26 -34.19
N ALA A 609 10.95 -6.27 -33.48
CA ALA A 609 11.16 -4.88 -33.86
C ALA A 609 12.67 -4.56 -33.79
N ASN A 610 13.19 -3.85 -34.80
CA ASN A 610 14.63 -3.62 -35.11
C ASN A 610 15.51 -3.00 -33.99
N LYS A 611 15.11 -3.00 -32.72
CA LYS A 611 15.81 -2.39 -31.58
C LYS A 611 15.90 -3.26 -30.31
N VAL A 612 15.47 -4.52 -30.36
CA VAL A 612 15.30 -5.38 -29.16
C VAL A 612 16.25 -6.59 -29.14
N GLU A 613 17.27 -6.63 -30.01
CA GLU A 613 18.08 -7.85 -30.26
C GLU A 613 18.90 -8.36 -29.04
N ASN A 614 19.15 -7.51 -28.03
CA ASN A 614 19.92 -7.86 -26.83
C ASN A 614 19.10 -7.70 -25.53
N GLY A 615 17.79 -7.98 -25.59
CA GLY A 615 16.94 -7.88 -24.41
C GLY A 615 17.05 -9.10 -23.50
N SER A 616 17.20 -8.92 -22.19
CA SER A 616 17.00 -10.01 -21.24
C SER A 616 15.52 -10.10 -20.84
N PHE A 617 14.98 -11.31 -20.84
CA PHE A 617 13.57 -11.58 -20.61
C PHE A 617 13.37 -12.20 -19.26
N THR A 618 12.44 -11.63 -18.52
CA THR A 618 11.87 -12.28 -17.36
C THR A 618 10.40 -12.58 -17.65
N PHE A 619 10.08 -13.87 -17.70
CA PHE A 619 8.71 -14.34 -17.72
C PHE A 619 8.17 -14.31 -16.28
N VAL A 620 7.25 -13.39 -16.00
CA VAL A 620 6.64 -13.26 -14.68
C VAL A 620 5.32 -14.03 -14.73
N GLY A 621 5.37 -15.34 -14.49
CA GLY A 621 4.16 -16.16 -14.61
C GLY A 621 4.11 -17.43 -13.76
N LEU A 622 5.10 -17.68 -12.89
CA LEU A 622 5.11 -18.83 -12.00
C LEU A 622 5.62 -18.34 -10.64
N GLY A 623 5.06 -18.80 -9.53
CA GLY A 623 5.46 -18.41 -8.17
C GLY A 623 6.89 -18.80 -7.74
N HIS A 624 7.77 -19.10 -8.70
CA HIS A 624 9.19 -19.41 -8.49
C HIS A 624 10.05 -18.29 -9.07
N ASP A 625 11.31 -18.25 -8.63
CA ASP A 625 12.29 -17.24 -9.03
C ASP A 625 12.19 -16.95 -10.53
N PRO A 626 12.22 -15.66 -10.93
CA PRO A 626 12.19 -15.27 -12.33
C PRO A 626 13.16 -16.15 -13.12
N VAL A 627 12.67 -16.89 -14.12
CA VAL A 627 13.57 -17.72 -14.95
C VAL A 627 14.66 -16.80 -15.50
N ASP A 628 15.90 -17.09 -15.14
CA ASP A 628 17.08 -16.27 -15.43
C ASP A 628 17.13 -15.85 -16.91
N ASP A 629 17.54 -14.59 -17.15
CA ASP A 629 17.74 -13.91 -18.43
C ASP A 629 17.69 -14.79 -19.71
N ILE A 630 16.48 -15.11 -20.18
CA ILE A 630 16.29 -15.77 -21.48
C ILE A 630 16.30 -14.69 -22.58
N ASN A 631 16.95 -14.89 -23.72
CA ASN A 631 16.81 -13.96 -24.85
C ASN A 631 15.44 -14.18 -25.56
N ILE A 632 14.86 -13.15 -26.17
CA ILE A 632 13.60 -13.22 -26.92
C ILE A 632 13.53 -14.39 -27.90
N LEU A 633 14.65 -14.67 -28.57
CA LEU A 633 14.72 -15.73 -29.57
C LEU A 633 14.62 -17.10 -28.92
N ASP A 634 15.29 -17.29 -27.79
CA ASP A 634 15.23 -18.53 -27.01
C ASP A 634 13.84 -18.74 -26.42
N LEU A 635 13.17 -17.67 -25.97
CA LEU A 635 11.78 -17.72 -25.54
C LEU A 635 10.86 -18.16 -26.70
N PHE A 636 10.99 -17.57 -27.89
CA PHE A 636 10.18 -17.98 -29.03
C PHE A 636 10.52 -19.39 -29.53
N GLU A 637 11.79 -19.81 -29.45
CA GLU A 637 12.19 -21.17 -29.76
C GLU A 637 11.56 -22.17 -28.77
N HIS A 638 11.56 -21.83 -27.47
CA HIS A 638 10.89 -22.60 -26.45
C HIS A 638 9.38 -22.66 -26.69
N LEU A 639 8.74 -21.50 -26.91
CA LEU A 639 7.32 -21.42 -27.30
C LEU A 639 7.04 -22.26 -28.54
N ALA A 640 7.92 -22.24 -29.55
CA ALA A 640 7.78 -23.02 -30.79
C ALA A 640 7.89 -24.54 -30.58
N LYS A 641 8.61 -24.99 -29.55
CA LYS A 641 8.74 -26.42 -29.16
C LYS A 641 7.47 -26.92 -28.46
N ILE A 642 6.88 -26.11 -27.59
CA ILE A 642 5.67 -26.45 -26.83
C ILE A 642 4.37 -26.12 -27.58
N ASN A 643 4.46 -25.37 -28.71
CA ASN A 643 3.30 -24.84 -29.39
C ASN A 643 2.41 -25.90 -30.06
N TYR A 644 1.10 -25.64 -30.05
CA TYR A 644 0.14 -26.32 -30.95
C TYR A 644 0.33 -25.85 -32.38
N GLU A 645 0.18 -26.77 -33.34
CA GLU A 645 0.11 -26.42 -34.76
C GLU A 645 -0.95 -25.33 -34.99
N GLY A 646 -0.55 -24.25 -35.66
CA GLY A 646 -1.45 -23.14 -35.98
C GLY A 646 -1.52 -22.01 -34.96
N SER A 647 -0.85 -22.08 -33.81
CA SER A 647 -0.86 -20.96 -32.85
C SER A 647 0.16 -19.88 -33.22
N TYR A 648 -0.13 -18.63 -32.86
CA TYR A 648 0.75 -17.48 -33.05
C TYR A 648 0.78 -16.65 -31.76
N TYR A 649 1.86 -15.90 -31.58
CA TYR A 649 2.11 -15.13 -30.36
C TYR A 649 2.45 -13.67 -30.67
N TYR A 650 2.04 -12.78 -29.79
CA TYR A 650 2.41 -11.38 -29.79
C TYR A 650 2.98 -11.00 -28.43
N PHE A 651 4.11 -10.32 -28.47
CA PHE A 651 4.57 -9.54 -27.35
C PHE A 651 4.13 -8.09 -27.52
N VAL A 652 3.14 -7.70 -26.72
CA VAL A 652 2.58 -6.36 -26.65
C VAL A 652 3.29 -5.54 -25.58
N SER A 653 3.89 -4.41 -25.94
CA SER A 653 4.41 -3.43 -24.96
C SER A 653 3.24 -2.70 -24.31
N LEU A 654 3.17 -2.75 -22.98
CA LEU A 654 2.21 -1.99 -22.18
C LEU A 654 2.81 -0.68 -21.71
N PHE A 655 4.00 -0.72 -21.12
CA PHE A 655 4.64 0.48 -20.60
C PHE A 655 6.16 0.34 -20.59
N LEU A 656 6.83 1.48 -20.45
CA LEU A 656 8.28 1.61 -20.40
C LEU A 656 8.62 2.26 -19.08
N ASN A 657 9.46 1.62 -18.27
CA ASN A 657 10.03 2.29 -17.12
C ASN A 657 11.13 3.26 -17.57
N GLU A 658 11.51 4.19 -16.71
CA GLU A 658 12.54 5.17 -17.03
C GLU A 658 13.96 4.57 -17.14
N PHE A 659 14.13 3.29 -16.77
CA PHE A 659 15.38 2.50 -16.78
C PHE A 659 15.48 1.53 -17.97
N THR A 660 14.96 1.93 -19.13
CA THR A 660 15.07 1.18 -20.40
C THR A 660 14.47 -0.23 -20.36
N THR A 661 13.47 -0.45 -19.51
CA THR A 661 12.77 -1.74 -19.40
C THR A 661 11.35 -1.65 -19.96
N HIS A 662 11.05 -2.48 -20.98
CA HIS A 662 9.69 -2.66 -21.47
C HIS A 662 8.95 -3.69 -20.63
N TYR A 663 7.74 -3.36 -20.25
CA TYR A 663 6.81 -4.29 -19.62
C TYR A 663 5.64 -4.50 -20.56
N GLY A 664 5.15 -5.73 -20.62
CA GLY A 664 4.02 -6.02 -21.46
C GLY A 664 3.46 -7.42 -21.33
N LEU A 665 2.66 -7.79 -22.32
CA LEU A 665 1.86 -9.01 -22.32
C LEU A 665 2.36 -9.97 -23.39
N LEU A 666 2.44 -11.24 -23.04
CA LEU A 666 2.44 -12.31 -24.03
C LEU A 666 0.98 -12.66 -24.33
N LEU A 667 0.58 -12.50 -25.60
CA LEU A 667 -0.74 -12.86 -26.10
C LEU A 667 -0.62 -14.02 -27.08
N GLN A 668 -1.50 -15.01 -26.97
CA GLN A 668 -1.58 -16.15 -27.88
C GLN A 668 -2.90 -16.14 -28.64
N GLY A 669 -2.84 -16.42 -29.94
CA GLY A 669 -4.01 -16.72 -30.76
C GLY A 669 -3.89 -18.08 -31.42
N ARG A 670 -5.03 -18.67 -31.80
CA ARG A 670 -5.09 -19.92 -32.57
C ARG A 670 -5.62 -19.64 -33.97
N ASN A 671 -4.96 -20.23 -34.98
CA ASN A 671 -5.41 -20.11 -36.36
C ASN A 671 -6.54 -21.12 -36.61
N ASP A 672 -7.75 -20.73 -36.27
CA ASP A 672 -8.96 -21.52 -36.55
C ASP A 672 -9.25 -21.39 -38.06
N ALA A 673 -8.67 -22.28 -38.87
CA ALA A 673 -8.76 -22.25 -40.34
C ALA A 673 -10.21 -22.23 -40.87
N SER A 674 -11.19 -22.56 -40.02
CA SER A 674 -12.63 -22.57 -40.30
C SER A 674 -13.37 -21.23 -40.05
N LYS A 675 -12.77 -20.25 -39.35
CA LYS A 675 -13.44 -18.98 -38.96
C LYS A 675 -12.91 -17.71 -39.63
N ALA A 676 -11.92 -17.83 -40.50
CA ALA A 676 -11.38 -16.67 -41.21
C ALA A 676 -12.39 -16.14 -42.25
N LYS A 677 -13.13 -15.05 -41.92
CA LYS A 677 -13.42 -13.97 -42.90
C LYS A 677 -14.10 -12.67 -42.41
N SER A 678 -14.58 -12.50 -41.17
CA SER A 678 -15.23 -11.20 -40.83
C SER A 678 -15.24 -10.74 -39.37
N GLY A 679 -14.51 -11.37 -38.44
CA GLY A 679 -14.56 -11.03 -37.01
C GLY A 679 -13.23 -10.56 -36.40
N PRO A 680 -13.27 -9.95 -35.21
CA PRO A 680 -12.08 -9.61 -34.44
C PRO A 680 -11.29 -10.87 -34.06
N THR A 681 -9.96 -10.77 -34.11
CA THR A 681 -9.05 -11.84 -33.70
C THR A 681 -9.18 -12.08 -32.20
N GLN A 682 -9.51 -13.30 -31.81
CA GLN A 682 -9.55 -13.70 -30.41
C GLN A 682 -8.15 -14.08 -29.94
N LEU A 683 -7.69 -13.44 -28.87
CA LEU A 683 -6.43 -13.73 -28.21
C LEU A 683 -6.68 -14.06 -26.75
N VAL A 684 -5.72 -14.73 -26.14
CA VAL A 684 -5.68 -14.92 -24.69
C VAL A 684 -4.35 -14.43 -24.16
N ARG A 685 -4.39 -13.81 -22.99
CA ARG A 685 -3.18 -13.45 -22.26
C ARG A 685 -2.53 -14.69 -21.66
N THR A 686 -1.29 -14.95 -22.05
CA THR A 686 -0.52 -16.14 -21.64
C THR A 686 0.76 -15.82 -20.88
N GLY A 687 0.97 -14.56 -20.49
CA GLY A 687 2.08 -14.22 -19.61
C GLY A 687 2.31 -12.73 -19.48
N LEU A 688 3.16 -12.37 -18.53
CA LEU A 688 3.78 -11.06 -18.45
C LEU A 688 5.23 -11.17 -18.87
N VAL A 689 5.69 -10.14 -19.54
CA VAL A 689 7.06 -10.09 -20.04
C VAL A 689 7.67 -8.77 -19.64
N MET A 690 8.92 -8.86 -19.19
CA MET A 690 9.79 -7.72 -18.93
C MET A 690 11.00 -7.87 -19.87
N ILE A 691 11.35 -6.81 -20.62
CA ILE A 691 12.58 -6.73 -21.41
C ILE A 691 13.44 -5.63 -20.87
N VAL A 692 14.64 -5.95 -20.40
CA VAL A 692 15.69 -4.95 -20.16
C VAL A 692 16.44 -4.74 -21.46
N THR A 693 16.55 -3.50 -21.95
CA THR A 693 17.40 -3.21 -23.12
C THR A 693 18.58 -2.33 -22.73
N GLU A 694 19.71 -2.55 -23.37
CA GLU A 694 20.94 -1.78 -23.15
C GLU A 694 20.91 -0.38 -23.80
N GLN A 695 19.94 -0.12 -24.70
CA GLN A 695 19.90 1.13 -25.45
C GLN A 695 19.20 2.25 -24.65
N MET A 696 19.92 3.34 -24.36
CA MET A 696 19.38 4.49 -23.61
C MET A 696 18.23 5.26 -24.30
N ASN A 697 18.01 5.05 -25.62
CA ASN A 697 17.00 5.73 -26.42
C ASN A 697 15.85 4.80 -26.83
N LEU A 698 15.23 4.16 -25.84
CA LEU A 698 14.02 3.40 -26.09
C LEU A 698 12.82 4.33 -26.28
N ASN A 699 12.23 4.21 -27.46
CA ASN A 699 10.87 4.65 -27.72
C ASN A 699 9.97 3.41 -27.70
N PHE A 700 8.69 3.63 -27.44
CA PHE A 700 7.69 2.59 -27.70
C PHE A 700 7.80 2.08 -29.14
N PRO A 701 7.48 0.78 -29.37
CA PRO A 701 7.26 0.30 -30.73
C PRO A 701 6.18 1.16 -31.41
N SER A 702 6.24 1.25 -32.74
CA SER A 702 5.22 2.00 -33.47
C SER A 702 3.84 1.36 -33.30
N GLU A 703 2.83 2.21 -33.26
CA GLU A 703 1.45 1.77 -33.15
C GLU A 703 1.00 1.05 -34.41
N LYS A 704 0.41 -0.13 -34.22
CA LYS A 704 -0.22 -0.92 -35.28
C LYS A 704 -1.72 -0.94 -35.05
N GLY A 705 -2.47 -0.71 -36.13
CA GLY A 705 -3.91 -0.95 -36.16
C GLY A 705 -4.19 -2.44 -36.13
N VAL A 706 -5.06 -2.86 -35.22
CA VAL A 706 -5.46 -4.26 -35.02
C VAL A 706 -6.97 -4.31 -34.76
N ASP A 707 -7.54 -5.50 -34.78
CA ASP A 707 -8.91 -5.73 -34.33
C ASP A 707 -8.94 -6.98 -33.46
N TRP A 708 -8.56 -6.82 -32.19
CA TRP A 708 -8.39 -7.92 -31.26
C TRP A 708 -9.42 -7.84 -30.14
N ILE A 709 -9.82 -9.02 -29.67
CA ILE A 709 -10.51 -9.20 -28.40
C ILE A 709 -9.64 -10.15 -27.57
N VAL A 710 -9.22 -9.68 -26.40
CA VAL A 710 -8.34 -10.43 -25.49
C VAL A 710 -9.10 -10.84 -24.25
N LEU A 711 -9.00 -12.12 -23.90
CA LEU A 711 -9.56 -12.67 -22.66
C LEU A 711 -8.75 -12.26 -21.42
#